data_AF-A0A1P8YKU7-F1
#
_entry.id   AF-A0A1P8YKU7-F1
#
_cell.length_a   1.000
_cell.length_b   1.000
_cell.length_c   1.000
_cell.angle_alpha   90.00
_cell.angle_beta   90.00
_cell.angle_gamma   90.00
#
_symmetry.space_group_name_H-M   'P 1'
#
loop_
_entity.id
_entity.type
_entity.pdbx_description
1 polymer ?
#
loop_
_entity_poly.entity_id
_entity_poly.type
_entity_poly.pdbx_seq_one_letter_code
_entity_poly.pdbx_strand_id
1 'polypeptide(L)'
;MGDFSRSTFDRMKHYVGVRLQQGVPIVDADWNELEDIRKYELQAFLKWFVGDGVPAGNDGFRIAPLAGGGVGTIRLTSLGTGPARSSVTVDVATSTAAAALGFAAANRTTARTGSSPAQLTGDAAPPFALTAGMTLAVSAEGTANETVTFTAGSFANIGAATAAEVVAAVNATVTGVSASVGTGDDFTIMGGDGTPEGAGRLLVDGRDAIIEARLTYSSQPLFDNNTLAVEWGVPVVPALSASPGNRDDLVYLDVWEREVTAVEDDGLINPLIGVESCVRTRREWAVRVRLGSDTVPVAGNADFRSGHSYCALARLPRQAVVAALNTVADLRPRSLLVPPSTLIEDVLGTSPDAYRRGENRPLTSLREAINALLRGELPSTADTAIAPAPAQDFMSTAFSVVDNDIVALWHSRRAANVNQIFLTRWPLAVPAAAATNLPVQVTPGPTAHAFPDSVTLPNGDLVVAYETGALDISARRGTPAALASAPEIAVATTATTDRQPHAVLAGDLVVFFWLQVGATRTWHFRRWRHTDSTFVDTSAQQLSATNAAVHSGSIGDFSAALDDNGDVWAAFRTDDGGGNASIRLVRLRPSTLSIDEQTVSAGGVNEQPFVLADGGEAVWVFWHSGVDPASSVSYQRISLPAPVTWPTTSPSVAVTGAGAARPSAVRGTDGAAWLFWSQVTAPSSVRSVWLQRYLKATNSWGNARQITGSAAADDQPFPLLGPGGIVLLFWLSSRTGNLDIFSKQFITEL
;
A
#
# COMPACT_ATOMS: atom_id res chain seq x y z
N MET A 1 -9.36 -42.18 -21.35
CA MET A 1 -10.08 -42.78 -20.20
C MET A 1 -9.32 -44.04 -19.85
N GLY A 2 -8.46 -43.96 -18.83
CA GLY A 2 -7.70 -45.12 -18.36
C GLY A 2 -8.59 -46.13 -17.63
N ASP A 3 -8.10 -47.36 -17.50
CA ASP A 3 -8.77 -48.41 -16.71
C ASP A 3 -8.36 -48.26 -15.24
N PHE A 4 -9.01 -47.32 -14.54
CA PHE A 4 -8.72 -47.03 -13.12
C PHE A 4 -9.62 -47.82 -12.19
N SER A 5 -9.09 -48.22 -11.04
CA SER A 5 -9.90 -48.71 -9.93
C SER A 5 -10.98 -47.70 -9.53
N ARG A 6 -12.10 -48.21 -8.99
CA ARG A 6 -13.20 -47.35 -8.52
C ARG A 6 -12.66 -46.29 -7.54
N SER A 7 -13.03 -45.02 -7.76
CA SER A 7 -12.79 -43.98 -6.76
C SER A 7 -13.74 -44.20 -5.58
N THR A 8 -13.18 -44.43 -4.40
CA THR A 8 -13.92 -44.60 -3.13
C THR A 8 -13.98 -43.32 -2.31
N PHE A 9 -13.20 -42.31 -2.70
CA PHE A 9 -13.10 -41.03 -2.01
C PHE A 9 -14.44 -40.28 -2.02
N ASP A 10 -14.88 -39.88 -0.83
CA ASP A 10 -16.07 -39.07 -0.62
C ASP A 10 -15.75 -37.97 0.39
N ARG A 11 -15.77 -36.72 -0.09
CA ARG A 11 -15.49 -35.52 0.70
C ARG A 11 -16.41 -35.37 1.92
N MET A 12 -17.61 -35.95 1.87
CA MET A 12 -18.60 -35.89 2.96
C MET A 12 -18.32 -36.88 4.09
N LYS A 13 -17.43 -37.85 3.91
CA LYS A 13 -17.11 -38.86 4.94
C LYS A 13 -16.01 -38.41 5.92
N HIS A 14 -15.34 -37.29 5.64
CA HIS A 14 -14.30 -36.72 6.50
C HIS A 14 -13.12 -37.66 6.82
N TYR A 15 -12.77 -38.57 5.90
CA TYR A 15 -11.57 -39.38 6.04
C TYR A 15 -10.30 -38.54 5.81
N VAL A 16 -9.29 -38.76 6.65
CA VAL A 16 -8.01 -38.03 6.65
C VAL A 16 -6.81 -38.92 6.27
N GLY A 17 -7.07 -40.15 5.84
CA GLY A 17 -6.06 -41.05 5.30
C GLY A 17 -6.50 -42.50 5.25
N VAL A 18 -5.63 -43.34 4.71
CA VAL A 18 -5.82 -44.79 4.56
C VAL A 18 -4.86 -45.53 5.49
N ARG A 19 -5.34 -46.58 6.16
CA ARG A 19 -4.52 -47.47 7.02
C ARG A 19 -4.55 -48.90 6.48
N LEU A 20 -3.38 -49.38 6.04
CA LEU A 20 -3.22 -50.74 5.53
C LEU A 20 -3.35 -51.76 6.67
N GLN A 21 -4.11 -52.83 6.43
CA GLN A 21 -4.29 -53.91 7.39
C GLN A 21 -3.29 -55.04 7.16
N GLN A 22 -2.79 -55.63 8.25
CA GLN A 22 -1.87 -56.76 8.17
C GLN A 22 -2.58 -58.00 7.59
N GLY A 23 -1.94 -58.67 6.63
CA GLY A 23 -2.45 -59.91 6.03
C GLY A 23 -3.54 -59.71 4.97
N VAL A 24 -3.81 -58.47 4.56
CA VAL A 24 -4.78 -58.13 3.50
C VAL A 24 -4.03 -57.66 2.24
N PRO A 25 -4.43 -58.09 1.02
CA PRO A 25 -3.85 -57.58 -0.23
C PRO A 25 -4.00 -56.06 -0.35
N ILE A 26 -2.95 -55.39 -0.82
CA ILE A 26 -2.97 -53.97 -1.17
C ILE A 26 -3.58 -53.83 -2.56
N VAL A 27 -4.56 -52.95 -2.71
CA VAL A 27 -5.11 -52.57 -4.01
C VAL A 27 -4.70 -51.15 -4.37
N ASP A 28 -4.65 -50.87 -5.67
CA ASP A 28 -4.39 -49.54 -6.21
C ASP A 28 -5.43 -48.50 -5.75
N ALA A 29 -6.69 -48.92 -5.53
CA ALA A 29 -7.74 -48.08 -4.97
C ALA A 29 -7.37 -47.45 -3.61
N ASP A 30 -6.61 -48.16 -2.77
CA ASP A 30 -6.18 -47.66 -1.45
C ASP A 30 -5.20 -46.49 -1.60
N TRP A 31 -4.32 -46.56 -2.60
CA TRP A 31 -3.36 -45.50 -2.91
C TRP A 31 -4.03 -44.30 -3.57
N ASN A 32 -4.97 -44.55 -4.48
CA ASN A 32 -5.76 -43.51 -5.13
C ASN A 32 -6.59 -42.73 -4.10
N GLU A 33 -7.26 -43.41 -3.17
CA GLU A 33 -8.02 -42.75 -2.10
C GLU A 33 -7.11 -41.96 -1.15
N LEU A 34 -5.92 -42.48 -0.82
CA LEU A 34 -4.94 -41.74 0.00
C LEU A 34 -4.49 -40.44 -0.68
N GLU A 35 -4.21 -40.48 -1.97
CA GLU A 35 -3.79 -39.29 -2.73
C GLU A 35 -4.94 -38.29 -2.88
N ASP A 36 -6.15 -38.76 -3.18
CA ASP A 36 -7.35 -37.92 -3.26
C ASP A 36 -7.64 -37.20 -1.93
N ILE A 37 -7.48 -37.89 -0.80
CA ILE A 37 -7.61 -37.29 0.53
C ILE A 37 -6.57 -36.20 0.75
N ARG A 38 -5.28 -36.49 0.52
CA ARG A 38 -4.18 -35.52 0.72
C ARG A 38 -4.34 -34.28 -0.14
N LYS A 39 -4.70 -34.49 -1.41
CA LYS A 39 -4.98 -33.43 -2.36
C LYS A 39 -6.15 -32.58 -1.90
N TYR A 40 -7.26 -33.19 -1.48
CA TYR A 40 -8.41 -32.46 -0.98
C TYR A 40 -8.08 -31.65 0.29
N GLU A 41 -7.34 -32.22 1.25
CA GLU A 41 -6.93 -31.50 2.46
C GLU A 41 -6.07 -30.28 2.12
N LEU A 42 -5.08 -30.44 1.24
CA LEU A 42 -4.22 -29.33 0.83
C LEU A 42 -5.03 -28.25 0.08
N GLN A 43 -5.87 -28.65 -0.88
CA GLN A 43 -6.71 -27.71 -1.63
C GLN A 43 -7.69 -26.97 -0.71
N ALA A 44 -8.34 -27.69 0.22
CA ALA A 44 -9.25 -27.09 1.20
C ALA A 44 -8.51 -26.12 2.14
N PHE A 45 -7.31 -26.50 2.62
CA PHE A 45 -6.50 -25.64 3.45
C PHE A 45 -6.14 -24.34 2.73
N LEU A 46 -5.61 -24.45 1.51
CA LEU A 46 -5.24 -23.28 0.70
C LEU A 46 -6.47 -22.42 0.39
N LYS A 47 -7.59 -23.02 -0.03
CA LYS A 47 -8.82 -22.30 -0.32
C LYS A 47 -9.34 -21.49 0.87
N TRP A 48 -9.48 -22.13 2.03
CA TRP A 48 -10.19 -21.52 3.16
C TRP A 48 -9.30 -20.63 4.04
N PHE A 49 -8.00 -20.92 4.15
CA PHE A 49 -7.10 -20.19 5.04
C PHE A 49 -6.15 -19.24 4.30
N VAL A 50 -5.89 -19.48 3.01
CA VAL A 50 -5.00 -18.63 2.21
C VAL A 50 -5.79 -17.78 1.21
N GLY A 51 -6.81 -18.37 0.58
CA GLY A 51 -7.67 -17.73 -0.41
C GLY A 51 -7.09 -17.74 -1.82
N ASP A 52 -7.64 -16.90 -2.69
CA ASP A 52 -7.21 -16.77 -4.08
C ASP A 52 -6.32 -15.55 -4.26
N GLY A 53 -5.34 -15.62 -5.16
CA GLY A 53 -4.57 -14.44 -5.55
C GLY A 53 -3.16 -14.71 -6.05
N VAL A 54 -2.48 -13.61 -6.38
CA VAL A 54 -1.11 -13.60 -6.88
C VAL A 54 -0.14 -13.55 -5.69
N PRO A 55 0.87 -14.44 -5.60
CA PRO A 55 1.88 -14.36 -4.55
C PRO A 55 2.61 -13.01 -4.53
N ALA A 56 3.07 -12.56 -3.35
CA ALA A 56 3.83 -11.33 -3.23
C ALA A 56 5.12 -11.38 -4.08
N GLY A 57 5.45 -10.29 -4.75
CA GLY A 57 6.61 -10.23 -5.67
C GLY A 57 6.41 -10.93 -7.00
N ASN A 58 5.23 -11.48 -7.27
CA ASN A 58 4.86 -12.13 -8.53
C ASN A 58 3.87 -11.24 -9.30
N ASP A 59 3.96 -11.16 -10.62
CA ASP A 59 2.98 -10.45 -11.48
C ASP A 59 2.34 -11.36 -12.55
N GLY A 60 2.34 -12.67 -12.30
CA GLY A 60 1.78 -13.68 -13.18
C GLY A 60 0.28 -13.48 -13.44
N PHE A 61 -0.16 -13.85 -14.64
CA PHE A 61 -1.54 -13.72 -15.14
C PHE A 61 -2.07 -12.28 -15.27
N ARG A 62 -1.24 -11.25 -15.07
CA ARG A 62 -1.65 -9.88 -15.38
C ARG A 62 -2.01 -9.77 -16.86
N ILE A 63 -3.14 -9.14 -17.14
CA ILE A 63 -3.49 -8.80 -18.52
C ILE A 63 -2.91 -7.43 -18.82
N ALA A 64 -2.11 -7.36 -19.88
CA ALA A 64 -1.51 -6.13 -20.36
C ALA A 64 -1.89 -5.90 -21.83
N PRO A 65 -2.19 -4.65 -22.22
CA PRO A 65 -2.36 -4.31 -23.62
C PRO A 65 -1.03 -4.48 -24.37
N LEU A 66 -1.09 -4.89 -25.63
CA LEU A 66 0.06 -4.77 -26.54
C LEU A 66 0.31 -3.29 -26.86
N ALA A 67 1.54 -2.91 -27.22
CA ALA A 67 1.81 -1.53 -27.63
C ALA A 67 0.90 -1.10 -28.79
N GLY A 68 0.45 0.17 -28.77
CA GLY A 68 -0.53 0.68 -29.72
C GLY A 68 -1.88 -0.05 -29.68
N GLY A 69 -2.19 -0.75 -28.59
CA GLY A 69 -3.37 -1.60 -28.45
C GLY A 69 -3.35 -2.84 -29.33
N GLY A 70 -2.16 -3.26 -29.78
CA GLY A 70 -1.96 -4.40 -30.69
C GLY A 70 -2.18 -4.06 -32.17
N VAL A 71 -2.47 -2.81 -32.51
CA VAL A 71 -2.62 -2.37 -33.90
C VAL A 71 -1.24 -2.03 -34.47
N GLY A 72 -0.91 -2.59 -35.63
CA GLY A 72 0.35 -2.30 -36.31
C GLY A 72 1.55 -3.10 -35.78
N THR A 73 1.36 -3.99 -34.81
CA THR A 73 2.41 -4.92 -34.35
C THR A 73 2.76 -5.94 -35.43
N ILE A 74 3.91 -6.60 -35.31
CA ILE A 74 4.33 -7.65 -36.25
C ILE A 74 3.93 -9.02 -35.69
N ARG A 75 3.08 -9.76 -36.42
CA ARG A 75 2.69 -11.13 -36.09
C ARG A 75 3.30 -12.11 -37.10
N LEU A 76 4.03 -13.10 -36.59
CA LEU A 76 4.66 -14.18 -37.33
C LEU A 76 3.84 -15.47 -37.16
N THR A 77 3.53 -16.17 -38.24
CA THR A 77 2.73 -17.41 -38.24
C THR A 77 3.50 -18.51 -38.96
N SER A 78 3.61 -19.70 -38.35
CA SER A 78 4.27 -20.85 -39.00
C SER A 78 3.50 -21.25 -40.27
N LEU A 79 4.24 -21.59 -41.33
CA LEU A 79 3.70 -22.17 -42.57
C LEU A 79 3.94 -23.68 -42.66
N GLY A 80 4.50 -24.31 -41.62
CA GLY A 80 4.78 -25.74 -41.58
C GLY A 80 3.52 -26.59 -41.77
N THR A 81 3.58 -27.57 -42.67
CA THR A 81 2.47 -28.50 -43.01
C THR A 81 2.55 -29.82 -42.24
N GLY A 82 2.89 -29.78 -40.95
CA GLY A 82 3.03 -30.96 -40.08
C GLY A 82 1.77 -31.24 -39.23
N PRO A 83 1.36 -32.51 -39.00
CA PRO A 83 0.05 -32.84 -38.43
C PRO A 83 -0.02 -32.91 -36.88
N ALA A 84 1.03 -32.51 -36.13
CA ALA A 84 1.04 -32.72 -34.68
C ALA A 84 1.52 -31.50 -33.85
N ARG A 85 2.53 -30.77 -34.32
CA ARG A 85 3.09 -29.59 -33.67
C ARG A 85 3.52 -28.56 -34.71
N SER A 86 3.28 -27.29 -34.42
CA SER A 86 3.83 -26.13 -35.11
C SER A 86 4.62 -25.27 -34.13
N SER A 87 5.65 -24.57 -34.60
CA SER A 87 6.42 -23.63 -33.77
C SER A 87 6.97 -22.46 -34.58
N VAL A 88 7.14 -21.30 -33.94
CA VAL A 88 7.82 -20.13 -34.50
C VAL A 88 8.77 -19.58 -33.45
N THR A 89 10.00 -19.29 -33.86
CA THR A 89 11.04 -18.71 -33.01
C THR A 89 11.71 -17.53 -33.70
N VAL A 90 11.96 -16.47 -32.93
CA VAL A 90 12.85 -15.36 -33.27
C VAL A 90 14.14 -15.56 -32.48
N ASP A 91 15.26 -15.68 -33.19
CA ASP A 91 16.57 -15.72 -32.53
C ASP A 91 16.98 -14.30 -32.14
N VAL A 92 16.57 -13.88 -30.95
CA VAL A 92 16.85 -12.54 -30.41
C VAL A 92 18.34 -12.27 -30.19
N ALA A 93 19.19 -13.30 -30.12
CA ALA A 93 20.63 -13.12 -29.92
C ALA A 93 21.34 -12.70 -31.22
N THR A 94 20.86 -13.21 -32.36
CA THR A 94 21.43 -12.90 -33.69
C THR A 94 20.65 -11.82 -34.44
N SER A 95 19.46 -11.46 -33.97
CA SER A 95 18.59 -10.46 -34.59
C SER A 95 18.84 -9.05 -34.06
N THR A 96 19.47 -8.20 -34.86
CA THR A 96 19.69 -6.79 -34.50
C THR A 96 18.42 -5.94 -34.58
N ALA A 97 17.40 -6.37 -35.34
CA ALA A 97 16.10 -5.70 -35.44
C ALA A 97 15.07 -6.17 -34.39
N ALA A 98 15.32 -7.28 -33.67
CA ALA A 98 14.30 -7.92 -32.83
C ALA A 98 13.69 -6.96 -31.80
N ALA A 99 14.52 -6.22 -31.08
CA ALA A 99 14.05 -5.26 -30.07
C ALA A 99 13.20 -4.14 -30.69
N ALA A 100 13.58 -3.63 -31.88
CA ALA A 100 12.82 -2.59 -32.57
C ALA A 100 11.44 -3.10 -33.02
N LEU A 101 11.31 -4.39 -33.31
CA LEU A 101 10.05 -5.05 -33.70
C LEU A 101 9.27 -5.62 -32.50
N GLY A 102 9.79 -5.46 -31.28
CA GLY A 102 9.13 -5.90 -30.05
C GLY A 102 9.31 -7.39 -29.74
N PHE A 103 10.40 -8.00 -30.17
CA PHE A 103 10.79 -9.36 -29.78
C PHE A 103 11.96 -9.32 -28.79
N ALA A 104 11.77 -9.94 -27.64
CA ALA A 104 12.74 -10.02 -26.55
C ALA A 104 12.84 -11.46 -26.03
N ALA A 105 13.78 -11.72 -25.10
CA ALA A 105 14.03 -13.05 -24.55
C ALA A 105 12.78 -13.78 -24.03
N ALA A 106 11.78 -13.02 -23.58
CA ALA A 106 10.55 -13.54 -22.99
C ALA A 106 9.35 -13.63 -23.95
N ASN A 107 9.43 -13.16 -25.20
CA ASN A 107 8.40 -13.34 -26.24
C ASN A 107 9.04 -13.72 -27.59
N ARG A 108 10.01 -14.63 -27.55
CA ARG A 108 10.80 -15.04 -28.72
C ARG A 108 10.40 -16.37 -29.33
N THR A 109 9.57 -17.17 -28.67
CA THR A 109 9.18 -18.48 -29.18
C THR A 109 7.76 -18.80 -28.79
N THR A 110 7.08 -19.54 -29.65
CA THR A 110 5.74 -20.08 -29.42
C THR A 110 5.65 -21.43 -30.11
N ALA A 111 4.94 -22.36 -29.48
CA ALA A 111 4.72 -23.69 -30.01
C ALA A 111 3.30 -24.13 -29.72
N ARG A 112 2.72 -24.90 -30.64
CA ARG A 112 1.33 -25.30 -30.59
C ARG A 112 1.14 -26.69 -31.14
N THR A 113 0.32 -27.51 -30.49
CA THR A 113 -0.14 -28.81 -31.00
C THR A 113 -1.42 -28.65 -31.81
N GLY A 114 -1.65 -29.48 -32.84
CA GLY A 114 -2.89 -29.48 -33.63
C GLY A 114 -2.81 -28.77 -34.98
N SER A 115 -3.98 -28.51 -35.60
CA SER A 115 -4.11 -28.09 -37.00
C SER A 115 -3.95 -26.59 -37.27
N SER A 116 -3.94 -25.77 -36.22
CA SER A 116 -3.81 -24.32 -36.33
C SER A 116 -2.35 -23.92 -36.10
N PRO A 117 -1.77 -23.04 -36.93
CA PRO A 117 -0.36 -22.71 -36.87
C PRO A 117 0.00 -21.90 -35.62
N ALA A 118 1.22 -22.08 -35.14
CA ALA A 118 1.81 -21.29 -34.06
C ALA A 118 1.97 -19.82 -34.50
N GLN A 119 1.60 -18.89 -33.62
CA GLN A 119 1.63 -17.45 -33.86
C GLN A 119 2.46 -16.74 -32.79
N LEU A 120 3.38 -15.88 -33.22
CA LEU A 120 4.23 -15.06 -32.35
C LEU A 120 4.00 -13.57 -32.68
N THR A 121 3.63 -12.77 -31.68
CA THR A 121 3.36 -11.34 -31.87
C THR A 121 4.40 -10.50 -31.10
N GLY A 122 4.99 -9.51 -31.76
CA GLY A 122 5.88 -8.52 -31.15
C GLY A 122 5.12 -7.46 -30.35
N ASP A 123 5.76 -6.88 -29.35
CA ASP A 123 5.18 -5.90 -28.41
C ASP A 123 5.50 -4.43 -28.71
N ALA A 124 6.04 -4.12 -29.90
CA ALA A 124 6.36 -2.75 -30.33
C ALA A 124 5.31 -2.21 -31.31
N ALA A 125 5.04 -0.90 -31.25
CA ALA A 125 4.14 -0.20 -32.16
C ALA A 125 4.94 0.57 -33.23
N PRO A 126 4.39 0.72 -34.46
CA PRO A 126 5.01 1.52 -35.51
C PRO A 126 4.94 3.03 -35.19
N PRO A 127 5.78 3.87 -35.81
CA PRO A 127 6.81 3.49 -36.78
C PRO A 127 8.02 2.82 -36.11
N PHE A 128 8.60 1.83 -36.80
CA PHE A 128 9.75 1.08 -36.32
C PHE A 128 11.06 1.78 -36.73
N ALA A 129 11.89 2.11 -35.73
CA ALA A 129 13.18 2.75 -35.96
C ALA A 129 14.24 1.72 -36.37
N LEU A 130 14.28 1.38 -37.67
CA LEU A 130 15.25 0.45 -38.24
C LEU A 130 16.41 1.20 -38.90
N THR A 131 17.57 0.55 -38.98
CA THR A 131 18.71 1.01 -39.78
C THR A 131 19.05 0.00 -40.87
N ALA A 132 19.58 0.47 -41.98
CA ALA A 132 19.95 -0.39 -43.10
C ALA A 132 21.06 -1.38 -42.65
N GLY A 133 20.86 -2.66 -42.96
CA GLY A 133 21.74 -3.75 -42.53
C GLY A 133 21.31 -4.43 -41.23
N MET A 134 20.29 -3.92 -40.53
CA MET A 134 19.68 -4.66 -39.42
C MET A 134 19.07 -5.98 -39.91
N THR A 135 19.08 -6.98 -39.04
CA THR A 135 18.70 -8.36 -39.34
C THR A 135 17.63 -8.89 -38.39
N LEU A 136 16.75 -9.74 -38.90
CA LEU A 136 15.81 -10.55 -38.12
C LEU A 136 15.97 -12.02 -38.54
N ALA A 137 16.39 -12.85 -37.60
CA ALA A 137 16.55 -14.29 -37.77
C ALA A 137 15.32 -15.01 -37.18
N VAL A 138 14.60 -15.75 -38.02
CA VAL A 138 13.40 -16.49 -37.65
C VAL A 138 13.51 -17.94 -38.06
N SER A 139 12.90 -18.84 -37.30
CA SER A 139 12.75 -20.24 -37.66
C SER A 139 11.33 -20.72 -37.36
N ALA A 140 10.90 -21.73 -38.10
CA ALA A 140 9.68 -22.47 -37.84
C ALA A 140 10.01 -23.96 -37.69
N GLU A 141 9.23 -24.70 -36.92
CA GLU A 141 9.38 -26.16 -36.82
C GLU A 141 10.76 -26.66 -36.40
N GLY A 142 11.49 -25.86 -35.61
CA GLY A 142 12.85 -26.18 -35.18
C GLY A 142 13.88 -26.27 -36.32
N THR A 143 13.56 -25.72 -37.51
CA THR A 143 14.50 -25.65 -38.64
C THR A 143 15.58 -24.59 -38.41
N ALA A 144 16.59 -24.57 -39.29
CA ALA A 144 17.62 -23.53 -39.24
C ALA A 144 17.03 -22.13 -39.49
N ASN A 145 17.62 -21.11 -38.86
CA ASN A 145 17.15 -19.73 -38.97
C ASN A 145 17.24 -19.20 -40.42
N GLU A 146 16.14 -18.65 -40.93
CA GLU A 146 16.09 -17.79 -42.10
C GLU A 146 16.31 -16.33 -41.64
N THR A 147 17.24 -15.62 -42.28
CA THR A 147 17.61 -14.25 -41.86
C THR A 147 17.15 -13.22 -42.88
N VAL A 148 16.29 -12.31 -42.43
CA VAL A 148 15.88 -11.10 -43.16
C VAL A 148 16.89 -10.00 -42.92
N THR A 149 17.42 -9.39 -43.98
CA THR A 149 18.27 -8.19 -43.87
C THR A 149 17.48 -6.98 -44.38
N PHE A 150 17.22 -6.01 -43.51
CA PHE A 150 16.47 -4.82 -43.86
C PHE A 150 17.36 -3.82 -44.62
N THR A 151 17.05 -3.58 -45.89
CA THR A 151 17.78 -2.64 -46.75
C THR A 151 17.02 -1.33 -46.90
N ALA A 152 17.71 -0.19 -47.00
CA ALA A 152 17.07 1.11 -47.13
C ALA A 152 16.08 1.20 -48.31
N GLY A 153 16.36 0.51 -49.43
CA GLY A 153 15.50 0.51 -50.61
C GLY A 153 14.17 -0.25 -50.45
N SER A 154 13.99 -1.01 -49.38
CA SER A 154 12.73 -1.72 -49.08
C SER A 154 11.71 -0.86 -48.32
N PHE A 155 12.09 0.37 -47.94
CA PHE A 155 11.30 1.27 -47.10
C PHE A 155 11.28 2.68 -47.69
N ALA A 156 10.16 3.39 -47.57
CA ALA A 156 10.10 4.82 -47.90
C ALA A 156 10.97 5.65 -46.94
N ASN A 157 10.99 5.27 -45.65
CA ASN A 157 11.91 5.78 -44.65
C ASN A 157 12.20 4.68 -43.62
N ILE A 158 13.37 4.04 -43.70
CA ILE A 158 13.73 2.92 -42.83
C ILE A 158 13.79 3.29 -41.34
N GLY A 159 14.12 4.55 -41.01
CA GLY A 159 14.12 5.06 -39.64
C GLY A 159 12.72 5.31 -39.07
N ALA A 160 11.68 5.21 -39.91
CA ALA A 160 10.28 5.31 -39.54
C ALA A 160 9.44 4.26 -40.28
N ALA A 161 9.92 3.01 -40.29
CA ALA A 161 9.32 1.93 -41.07
C ALA A 161 7.88 1.62 -40.61
N THR A 162 6.97 1.46 -41.56
CA THR A 162 5.60 1.04 -41.30
C THR A 162 5.50 -0.48 -41.14
N ALA A 163 4.45 -0.95 -40.45
CA ALA A 163 4.20 -2.38 -40.29
C ALA A 163 4.05 -3.10 -41.64
N ALA A 164 3.39 -2.46 -42.61
CA ALA A 164 3.20 -3.02 -43.94
C ALA A 164 4.54 -3.22 -44.68
N GLU A 165 5.45 -2.26 -44.59
CA GLU A 165 6.79 -2.38 -45.20
C GLU A 165 7.61 -3.47 -44.52
N VAL A 166 7.58 -3.57 -43.18
CA VAL A 166 8.29 -4.63 -42.45
C VAL A 166 7.73 -6.01 -42.83
N VAL A 167 6.41 -6.17 -42.85
CA VAL A 167 5.74 -7.41 -43.25
C VAL A 167 6.12 -7.82 -44.68
N ALA A 168 6.12 -6.86 -45.61
CA ALA A 168 6.52 -7.12 -46.99
C ALA A 168 7.99 -7.58 -47.08
N ALA A 169 8.90 -6.92 -46.35
CA ALA A 169 10.32 -7.27 -46.32
C ALA A 169 10.57 -8.68 -45.74
N VAL A 170 9.85 -9.04 -44.66
CA VAL A 170 9.94 -10.38 -44.07
C VAL A 170 9.43 -11.43 -45.05
N ASN A 171 8.20 -11.28 -45.55
CA ASN A 171 7.56 -12.23 -46.47
C ASN A 171 8.27 -12.37 -47.83
N ALA A 172 9.06 -11.37 -48.24
CA ALA A 172 9.87 -11.46 -49.45
C ALA A 172 11.11 -12.36 -49.28
N THR A 173 11.53 -12.63 -48.04
CA THR A 173 12.79 -13.31 -47.75
C THR A 173 12.60 -14.69 -47.12
N VAL A 174 11.66 -14.81 -46.17
CA VAL A 174 11.45 -16.06 -45.41
C VAL A 174 10.34 -16.90 -46.00
N THR A 175 10.45 -18.21 -45.87
CA THR A 175 9.54 -19.20 -46.48
C THR A 175 8.87 -20.11 -45.48
N GLY A 176 9.47 -20.37 -44.31
CA GLY A 176 8.87 -21.16 -43.23
C GLY A 176 7.87 -20.39 -42.36
N VAL A 177 7.83 -19.06 -42.45
CA VAL A 177 7.00 -18.17 -41.64
C VAL A 177 6.28 -17.16 -42.54
N SER A 178 5.06 -16.79 -42.18
CA SER A 178 4.36 -15.62 -42.75
C SER A 178 4.22 -14.51 -41.72
N ALA A 179 4.59 -13.29 -42.09
CA ALA A 179 4.37 -12.07 -41.33
C ALA A 179 3.03 -11.43 -41.71
N SER A 180 2.37 -10.82 -40.73
CA SER A 180 1.12 -10.07 -40.86
C SER A 180 1.09 -8.89 -39.90
N VAL A 181 0.22 -7.91 -40.18
CA VAL A 181 0.03 -6.73 -39.35
C VAL A 181 -1.02 -7.02 -38.28
N GLY A 182 -0.70 -6.74 -37.01
CA GLY A 182 -1.63 -6.87 -35.90
C GLY A 182 -2.83 -5.93 -36.03
N THR A 183 -4.02 -6.44 -35.71
CA THR A 183 -5.30 -5.71 -35.81
C THR A 183 -5.84 -5.27 -34.45
N GLY A 184 -5.13 -5.50 -33.35
CA GLY A 184 -5.58 -5.23 -31.98
C GLY A 184 -6.45 -6.33 -31.36
N ASP A 185 -6.51 -7.50 -31.97
CA ASP A 185 -7.28 -8.67 -31.52
C ASP A 185 -6.56 -9.56 -30.50
N ASP A 186 -5.60 -9.00 -29.76
CA ASP A 186 -4.71 -9.76 -28.89
C ASP A 186 -4.22 -8.92 -27.69
N PHE A 187 -3.85 -9.60 -26.61
CA PHE A 187 -3.29 -9.00 -25.41
C PHE A 187 -2.25 -9.92 -24.77
N THR A 188 -1.40 -9.34 -23.93
CA THR A 188 -0.35 -10.09 -23.23
C THR A 188 -0.88 -10.64 -21.90
N ILE A 189 -0.62 -11.92 -21.66
CA ILE A 189 -0.76 -12.59 -20.37
C ILE A 189 0.65 -12.65 -19.77
N MET A 190 0.87 -11.89 -18.70
CA MET A 190 2.17 -11.81 -18.06
C MET A 190 2.52 -13.15 -17.40
N GLY A 191 3.76 -13.58 -17.60
CA GLY A 191 4.32 -14.78 -16.97
C GLY A 191 5.66 -14.51 -16.33
N GLY A 192 6.35 -15.58 -15.94
CA GLY A 192 7.64 -15.52 -15.27
C GLY A 192 8.84 -15.30 -16.19
N ASP A 193 10.02 -15.62 -15.66
CA ASP A 193 11.32 -15.55 -16.34
C ASP A 193 11.74 -16.86 -17.05
N GLY A 194 10.84 -17.85 -17.09
CA GLY A 194 11.09 -19.18 -17.64
C GLY A 194 11.69 -20.19 -16.65
N THR A 195 11.91 -19.81 -15.39
CA THR A 195 12.36 -20.72 -14.32
C THR A 195 11.21 -21.14 -13.40
N PRO A 196 11.28 -22.32 -12.74
CA PRO A 196 10.25 -22.73 -11.76
C PRO A 196 10.07 -21.73 -10.60
N GLU A 197 11.16 -21.11 -10.16
CA GLU A 197 11.19 -20.14 -9.05
C GLU A 197 10.64 -18.78 -9.47
N GLY A 198 10.97 -18.32 -10.68
CA GLY A 198 10.52 -17.05 -11.25
C GLY A 198 9.20 -17.13 -12.03
N ALA A 199 8.58 -18.31 -12.14
CA ALA A 199 7.32 -18.52 -12.84
C ALA A 199 6.20 -17.63 -12.28
N GLY A 200 5.35 -17.10 -13.15
CA GLY A 200 4.13 -16.40 -12.76
C GLY A 200 3.14 -17.36 -12.11
N ARG A 201 2.49 -16.95 -11.01
CA ARG A 201 1.60 -17.81 -10.23
C ARG A 201 0.30 -17.11 -9.87
N LEU A 202 -0.80 -17.87 -9.84
CA LEU A 202 -2.09 -17.43 -9.31
C LEU A 202 -2.79 -18.61 -8.63
N LEU A 203 -3.13 -18.46 -7.35
CA LEU A 203 -3.92 -19.43 -6.61
C LEU A 203 -5.41 -19.20 -6.86
N VAL A 204 -6.15 -20.24 -7.25
CA VAL A 204 -7.59 -20.19 -7.56
C VAL A 204 -8.31 -21.40 -6.96
N ASP A 205 -9.21 -21.19 -6.01
CA ASP A 205 -9.93 -22.23 -5.28
C ASP A 205 -8.99 -23.29 -4.67
N GLY A 206 -7.84 -22.83 -4.12
CA GLY A 206 -6.78 -23.70 -3.61
C GLY A 206 -5.95 -24.40 -4.68
N ARG A 207 -6.08 -23.99 -5.95
CA ARG A 207 -5.34 -24.56 -7.09
C ARG A 207 -4.28 -23.59 -7.63
N ASP A 208 -3.03 -24.01 -7.64
CA ASP A 208 -1.91 -23.18 -8.11
C ASP A 208 -1.79 -23.26 -9.64
N ALA A 209 -2.10 -22.17 -10.32
CA ALA A 209 -1.88 -22.01 -11.75
C ALA A 209 -0.50 -21.37 -11.99
N ILE A 210 0.27 -21.93 -12.92
CA ILE A 210 1.66 -21.54 -13.17
C ILE A 210 1.84 -21.17 -14.64
N ILE A 211 2.47 -20.02 -14.89
CA ILE A 211 2.83 -19.53 -16.22
C ILE A 211 4.32 -19.16 -16.23
N GLU A 212 5.13 -20.04 -16.81
CA GLU A 212 6.60 -19.95 -16.77
C GLU A 212 7.12 -18.72 -17.49
N ALA A 213 6.53 -18.37 -18.63
CA ALA A 213 6.89 -17.20 -19.44
C ALA A 213 5.63 -16.50 -19.94
N ARG A 214 5.75 -15.20 -20.23
CA ARG A 214 4.64 -14.44 -20.83
C ARG A 214 4.22 -15.04 -22.17
N LEU A 215 2.94 -14.93 -22.50
CA LEU A 215 2.38 -15.33 -23.79
C LEU A 215 1.23 -14.41 -24.19
N THR A 216 0.93 -14.34 -25.48
CA THR A 216 -0.25 -13.61 -25.96
C THR A 216 -1.50 -14.48 -25.87
N TYR A 217 -2.69 -13.87 -25.82
CA TYR A 217 -3.97 -14.58 -25.80
C TYR A 217 -4.10 -15.55 -26.98
N SER A 218 -3.63 -15.14 -28.16
CA SER A 218 -3.60 -15.96 -29.39
C SER A 218 -2.57 -17.12 -29.37
N SER A 219 -1.57 -17.06 -28.47
CA SER A 219 -0.53 -18.08 -28.34
C SER A 219 -0.91 -19.23 -27.42
N GLN A 220 -2.08 -19.18 -26.77
CA GLN A 220 -2.53 -20.23 -25.87
C GLN A 220 -2.76 -21.56 -26.62
N PRO A 221 -2.45 -22.73 -26.03
CA PRO A 221 -2.62 -24.02 -26.69
C PRO A 221 -4.04 -24.27 -27.22
N LEU A 222 -5.05 -23.77 -26.51
CA LEU A 222 -6.47 -23.94 -26.84
C LEU A 222 -7.04 -22.86 -27.79
N PHE A 223 -6.27 -21.84 -28.19
CA PHE A 223 -6.76 -20.70 -28.98
C PHE A 223 -7.15 -21.11 -30.41
N ASP A 224 -8.43 -21.19 -30.78
CA ASP A 224 -8.89 -21.75 -32.07
C ASP A 224 -8.35 -23.18 -32.34
N ASN A 225 -8.21 -23.98 -31.28
CA ASN A 225 -7.74 -25.38 -31.34
C ASN A 225 -8.86 -26.38 -31.05
N ASN A 226 -9.77 -26.60 -32.01
CA ASN A 226 -10.90 -27.49 -31.76
C ASN A 226 -10.45 -28.95 -31.48
N THR A 227 -9.39 -29.42 -32.12
CA THR A 227 -8.86 -30.77 -31.92
C THR A 227 -8.39 -30.98 -30.48
N LEU A 228 -7.54 -30.08 -29.97
CA LEU A 228 -7.03 -30.18 -28.59
C LEU A 228 -8.13 -29.93 -27.56
N ALA A 229 -9.05 -29.01 -27.84
CA ALA A 229 -10.21 -28.75 -26.97
C ALA A 229 -11.08 -30.01 -26.79
N VAL A 230 -11.37 -30.73 -27.89
CA VAL A 230 -12.09 -32.01 -27.85
C VAL A 230 -11.30 -33.08 -27.10
N GLU A 231 -9.99 -33.18 -27.35
CA GLU A 231 -9.10 -34.12 -26.68
C GLU A 231 -9.10 -33.92 -25.16
N TRP A 232 -9.04 -32.66 -24.71
CA TRP A 232 -9.03 -32.30 -23.29
C TRP A 232 -10.44 -32.22 -22.67
N GLY A 233 -11.51 -32.35 -23.47
CA GLY A 233 -12.88 -32.24 -23.01
C GLY A 233 -13.29 -30.85 -22.55
N VAL A 234 -12.63 -29.79 -23.05
CA VAL A 234 -12.86 -28.39 -22.64
C VAL A 234 -13.26 -27.53 -23.84
N PRO A 235 -13.87 -26.35 -23.64
CA PRO A 235 -14.16 -25.44 -24.74
C PRO A 235 -12.88 -24.87 -25.36
N VAL A 236 -12.92 -24.65 -26.68
CA VAL A 236 -11.90 -23.87 -27.40
C VAL A 236 -11.80 -22.45 -26.82
N VAL A 237 -10.60 -21.84 -26.87
CA VAL A 237 -10.43 -20.41 -26.59
C VAL A 237 -10.65 -19.66 -27.91
N PRO A 238 -11.73 -18.89 -28.10
CA PRO A 238 -12.03 -18.31 -29.39
C PRO A 238 -11.20 -17.05 -29.68
N ALA A 239 -10.99 -16.73 -30.95
CA ALA A 239 -10.49 -15.43 -31.39
C ALA A 239 -11.31 -14.25 -30.80
N LEU A 240 -10.62 -13.16 -30.47
CA LEU A 240 -11.28 -11.93 -30.04
C LEU A 240 -11.98 -11.28 -31.23
N SER A 241 -13.29 -11.08 -31.11
CA SER A 241 -14.07 -10.38 -32.13
C SER A 241 -14.15 -8.88 -31.86
N ALA A 242 -14.25 -8.09 -32.93
CA ALA A 242 -14.66 -6.70 -32.82
C ALA A 242 -16.06 -6.61 -32.21
N SER A 243 -16.28 -5.60 -31.36
CA SER A 243 -17.60 -5.40 -30.75
C SER A 243 -18.46 -4.50 -31.64
N PRO A 244 -19.74 -4.88 -31.92
CA PRO A 244 -20.66 -4.03 -32.67
C PRO A 244 -21.12 -2.78 -31.88
N GLY A 245 -20.85 -2.72 -30.58
CA GLY A 245 -21.14 -1.59 -29.69
C GLY A 245 -20.21 -1.56 -28.49
N ASN A 246 -20.33 -0.54 -27.64
CA ASN A 246 -19.53 -0.48 -26.42
C ASN A 246 -19.96 -1.58 -25.44
N ARG A 247 -19.00 -2.36 -24.93
CA ARG A 247 -19.26 -3.41 -23.91
C ARG A 247 -18.03 -3.63 -23.05
N ASP A 248 -18.23 -4.07 -21.82
CA ASP A 248 -17.13 -4.53 -20.96
C ASP A 248 -17.04 -6.05 -21.03
N ASP A 249 -15.90 -6.56 -21.49
CA ASP A 249 -15.62 -7.99 -21.50
C ASP A 249 -14.80 -8.37 -20.26
N LEU A 250 -15.13 -9.49 -19.63
CA LEU A 250 -14.37 -10.04 -18.51
C LEU A 250 -13.35 -11.04 -19.02
N VAL A 251 -12.08 -10.79 -18.72
CA VAL A 251 -11.02 -11.77 -18.85
C VAL A 251 -10.92 -12.55 -17.55
N TYR A 252 -10.95 -13.88 -17.63
CA TYR A 252 -10.88 -14.75 -16.47
C TYR A 252 -9.94 -15.92 -16.71
N LEU A 253 -9.35 -16.43 -15.63
CA LEU A 253 -8.61 -17.68 -15.61
C LEU A 253 -9.58 -18.82 -15.34
N ASP A 254 -9.52 -19.84 -16.17
CA ASP A 254 -10.18 -21.13 -16.01
C ASP A 254 -9.11 -22.17 -15.64
N VAL A 255 -9.20 -22.77 -14.45
CA VAL A 255 -8.23 -23.75 -13.92
C VAL A 255 -8.92 -25.08 -13.69
N TRP A 256 -8.35 -26.15 -14.24
CA TRP A 256 -8.85 -27.51 -14.05
C TRP A 256 -7.72 -28.51 -13.91
N GLU A 257 -8.08 -29.77 -13.74
CA GLU A 257 -7.13 -30.87 -13.70
C GLU A 257 -7.58 -31.91 -14.72
N ARG A 258 -6.61 -32.47 -15.44
CA ARG A 258 -6.85 -33.54 -16.40
C ARG A 258 -5.80 -34.61 -16.30
N GLU A 259 -6.10 -35.76 -16.87
CA GLU A 259 -5.15 -36.84 -17.03
C GLU A 259 -4.19 -36.53 -18.19
N VAL A 260 -2.92 -36.91 -17.99
CA VAL A 260 -1.85 -36.95 -18.98
C VAL A 260 -1.43 -38.39 -19.11
N THR A 261 -1.42 -38.87 -20.35
CA THR A 261 -1.08 -40.26 -20.69
C THR A 261 0.21 -40.31 -21.50
N ALA A 262 0.73 -41.52 -21.72
CA ALA A 262 1.90 -41.81 -22.54
C ALA A 262 1.77 -41.34 -24.00
N VAL A 263 0.56 -41.02 -24.47
CA VAL A 263 0.34 -40.41 -25.79
C VAL A 263 0.86 -38.96 -25.81
N GLU A 264 0.77 -38.24 -24.68
CA GLU A 264 1.26 -36.87 -24.54
C GLU A 264 2.69 -36.83 -23.99
N ASP A 265 3.03 -37.71 -23.05
CA ASP A 265 4.35 -37.78 -22.40
C ASP A 265 4.90 -39.21 -22.47
N ASP A 266 5.73 -39.48 -23.49
CA ASP A 266 6.32 -40.80 -23.73
C ASP A 266 7.24 -41.26 -22.57
N GLY A 267 7.71 -40.35 -21.73
CA GLY A 267 8.46 -40.64 -20.51
C GLY A 267 7.65 -41.38 -19.45
N LEU A 268 6.32 -41.41 -19.57
CA LEU A 268 5.44 -42.22 -18.71
C LEU A 268 5.52 -43.73 -19.04
N ILE A 269 6.06 -44.08 -20.21
CA ILE A 269 6.39 -45.46 -20.55
C ILE A 269 7.63 -45.86 -19.76
N ASN A 270 7.46 -46.81 -18.85
CA ASN A 270 8.60 -47.33 -18.10
C ASN A 270 9.43 -48.23 -19.02
N PRO A 271 10.73 -47.92 -19.24
CA PRO A 271 11.56 -48.63 -20.23
C PRO A 271 11.81 -50.10 -19.88
N LEU A 272 11.62 -50.52 -18.63
CA LEU A 272 11.79 -51.92 -18.20
C LEU A 272 10.58 -52.80 -18.52
N ILE A 273 9.38 -52.23 -18.48
CA ILE A 273 8.12 -52.97 -18.73
C ILE A 273 7.48 -52.62 -20.08
N GLY A 274 7.96 -51.57 -20.76
CA GLY A 274 7.54 -51.18 -22.11
C GLY A 274 6.12 -50.64 -22.20
N VAL A 275 5.48 -50.32 -21.07
CA VAL A 275 4.10 -49.84 -20.99
C VAL A 275 3.98 -48.66 -20.02
N GLU A 276 2.91 -47.89 -20.18
CA GLU A 276 2.49 -46.88 -19.21
C GLU A 276 2.16 -47.55 -17.88
N SER A 277 2.87 -47.18 -16.81
CA SER A 277 2.61 -47.74 -15.47
C SER A 277 1.52 -46.99 -14.69
N CYS A 278 1.33 -45.71 -15.00
CA CYS A 278 0.33 -44.84 -14.41
C CYS A 278 0.22 -43.53 -15.19
N VAL A 279 -0.96 -42.91 -15.16
CA VAL A 279 -1.19 -41.57 -15.73
C VAL A 279 -0.71 -40.48 -14.75
N ARG A 280 -0.62 -39.23 -15.21
CA ARG A 280 -0.41 -38.07 -14.32
C ARG A 280 -1.65 -37.21 -14.31
N THR A 281 -1.95 -36.61 -13.15
CA THR A 281 -2.89 -35.51 -13.10
C THR A 281 -2.10 -34.22 -13.32
N ARG A 282 -2.42 -33.48 -14.38
CA ARG A 282 -1.85 -32.18 -14.67
C ARG A 282 -2.85 -31.08 -14.37
N ARG A 283 -2.36 -30.05 -13.68
CA ARG A 283 -3.07 -28.78 -13.51
C ARG A 283 -3.02 -28.05 -14.85
N GLU A 284 -4.17 -27.76 -15.41
CA GLU A 284 -4.29 -27.00 -16.64
C GLU A 284 -4.99 -25.68 -16.38
N TRP A 285 -4.74 -24.74 -17.27
CA TRP A 285 -5.41 -23.46 -17.22
C TRP A 285 -5.57 -22.85 -18.62
N ALA A 286 -6.56 -21.97 -18.75
CA ALA A 286 -6.78 -21.15 -19.93
C ALA A 286 -7.26 -19.77 -19.51
N VAL A 287 -6.73 -18.72 -20.14
CA VAL A 287 -7.29 -17.37 -20.06
C VAL A 287 -8.38 -17.27 -21.11
N ARG A 288 -9.59 -16.95 -20.67
CA ARG A 288 -10.80 -16.87 -21.48
C ARG A 288 -11.42 -15.48 -21.37
N VAL A 289 -12.21 -15.11 -22.37
CA VAL A 289 -12.94 -13.83 -22.39
C VAL A 289 -14.44 -14.10 -22.42
N ARG A 290 -15.17 -13.49 -21.50
CA ARG A 290 -16.62 -13.53 -21.40
C ARG A 290 -17.19 -12.20 -21.87
N LEU A 291 -17.94 -12.24 -22.97
CA LEU A 291 -18.40 -11.03 -23.64
C LEU A 291 -19.52 -10.36 -22.84
N GLY A 292 -19.41 -9.06 -22.55
CA GLY A 292 -20.46 -8.28 -21.89
C GLY A 292 -20.83 -8.74 -20.47
N SER A 293 -19.93 -9.43 -19.77
CA SER A 293 -20.15 -9.98 -18.43
C SER A 293 -19.18 -9.36 -17.44
N ASP A 294 -19.59 -9.24 -16.19
CA ASP A 294 -18.78 -8.77 -15.06
C ASP A 294 -18.43 -9.88 -14.06
N THR A 295 -19.03 -11.07 -14.22
CA THR A 295 -18.85 -12.23 -13.34
C THR A 295 -18.21 -13.41 -14.07
N VAL A 296 -17.40 -14.17 -13.32
CA VAL A 296 -16.86 -15.46 -13.77
C VAL A 296 -17.97 -16.52 -13.93
N PRO A 297 -17.75 -17.62 -14.68
CA PRO A 297 -18.75 -18.68 -14.82
C PRO A 297 -19.18 -19.28 -13.47
N VAL A 298 -20.49 -19.47 -13.29
CA VAL A 298 -21.10 -20.14 -12.13
C VAL A 298 -22.08 -21.22 -12.57
N ALA A 299 -22.47 -22.11 -11.65
CA ALA A 299 -23.40 -23.19 -11.93
C ALA A 299 -24.70 -22.68 -12.60
N GLY A 300 -25.07 -23.30 -13.71
CA GLY A 300 -26.21 -22.88 -14.55
C GLY A 300 -25.82 -22.03 -15.76
N ASN A 301 -24.60 -21.51 -15.84
CA ASN A 301 -24.11 -20.89 -17.07
C ASN A 301 -23.65 -21.93 -18.10
N ALA A 302 -23.76 -21.60 -19.40
CA ALA A 302 -23.38 -22.50 -20.49
C ALA A 302 -21.86 -22.76 -20.57
N ASP A 303 -21.06 -21.79 -20.12
CA ASP A 303 -19.60 -21.82 -20.05
C ASP A 303 -19.07 -22.40 -18.73
N PHE A 304 -19.94 -22.72 -17.77
CA PHE A 304 -19.54 -23.42 -16.54
C PHE A 304 -19.23 -24.89 -16.82
N ARG A 305 -18.20 -25.39 -16.14
CA ARG A 305 -17.75 -26.78 -16.19
C ARG A 305 -17.54 -27.29 -14.77
N SER A 306 -18.11 -28.45 -14.47
CA SER A 306 -17.89 -29.09 -13.17
C SER A 306 -16.42 -29.47 -13.02
N GLY A 307 -15.84 -29.25 -11.83
CA GLY A 307 -14.42 -29.52 -11.54
C GLY A 307 -13.46 -28.39 -11.91
N HIS A 308 -13.92 -27.38 -12.63
CA HIS A 308 -13.15 -26.18 -12.95
C HIS A 308 -13.25 -25.13 -11.83
N SER A 309 -12.27 -24.24 -11.77
CA SER A 309 -12.21 -23.10 -10.85
C SER A 309 -11.92 -21.84 -11.65
N TYR A 310 -12.56 -20.73 -11.27
CA TYR A 310 -12.54 -19.52 -12.07
C TYR A 310 -12.08 -18.31 -11.24
N CYS A 311 -11.23 -17.47 -11.81
CA CYS A 311 -10.77 -16.22 -11.19
C CYS A 311 -10.82 -15.07 -12.21
N ALA A 312 -11.36 -13.92 -11.81
CA ALA A 312 -11.34 -12.73 -12.64
C ALA A 312 -9.89 -12.21 -12.78
N LEU A 313 -9.47 -11.91 -14.01
CA LEU A 313 -8.14 -11.38 -14.29
C LEU A 313 -8.19 -9.90 -14.66
N ALA A 314 -9.11 -9.52 -15.56
CA ALA A 314 -9.19 -8.13 -16.01
C ALA A 314 -10.53 -7.77 -16.63
N ARG A 315 -10.82 -6.47 -16.68
CA ARG A 315 -11.90 -5.89 -17.47
C ARG A 315 -11.33 -5.25 -18.73
N LEU A 316 -11.91 -5.62 -19.87
CA LEU A 316 -11.58 -5.08 -21.18
C LEU A 316 -12.75 -4.23 -21.69
N PRO A 317 -12.70 -2.90 -21.54
CA PRO A 317 -13.64 -2.01 -22.19
C PRO A 317 -13.44 -2.08 -23.71
N ARG A 318 -14.45 -2.59 -24.43
CA ARG A 318 -14.48 -2.65 -25.89
C ARG A 318 -15.25 -1.44 -26.40
N GLN A 319 -14.64 -0.72 -27.34
CA GLN A 319 -15.27 0.38 -28.05
C GLN A 319 -15.82 -0.09 -29.39
N ALA A 320 -16.91 0.52 -29.87
CA ALA A 320 -17.47 0.22 -31.18
C ALA A 320 -16.42 0.45 -32.29
N VAL A 321 -16.25 -0.54 -33.18
CA VAL A 321 -15.41 -0.45 -34.40
C VAL A 321 -13.89 -0.32 -34.16
N VAL A 322 -13.44 -0.09 -32.91
CA VAL A 322 -12.03 -0.03 -32.53
C VAL A 322 -11.60 -1.37 -31.93
N ALA A 323 -10.75 -2.11 -32.63
CA ALA A 323 -10.21 -3.37 -32.14
C ALA A 323 -9.15 -3.16 -31.04
N ALA A 324 -8.46 -2.01 -31.03
CA ALA A 324 -7.36 -1.70 -30.14
C ALA A 324 -7.73 -1.82 -28.64
N LEU A 325 -6.94 -2.61 -27.92
CA LEU A 325 -7.05 -2.78 -26.47
C LEU A 325 -6.10 -1.81 -25.78
N ASN A 326 -6.54 -0.59 -25.49
CA ASN A 326 -5.67 0.45 -24.91
C ASN A 326 -5.80 0.58 -23.38
N THR A 327 -6.91 0.11 -22.82
CA THR A 327 -7.20 0.20 -21.39
C THR A 327 -7.60 -1.17 -20.89
N VAL A 328 -6.98 -1.60 -19.78
CA VAL A 328 -7.22 -2.88 -19.13
C VAL A 328 -7.30 -2.58 -17.64
N ALA A 329 -8.43 -2.86 -17.02
CA ALA A 329 -8.53 -2.78 -15.56
C ALA A 329 -8.14 -4.15 -14.98
N ASP A 330 -7.08 -4.20 -14.20
CA ASP A 330 -6.66 -5.44 -13.53
C ASP A 330 -7.67 -5.78 -12.42
N LEU A 331 -8.20 -7.00 -12.44
CA LEU A 331 -9.19 -7.51 -11.48
C LEU A 331 -8.63 -8.64 -10.62
N ARG A 332 -7.36 -9.03 -10.82
CA ARG A 332 -6.75 -10.12 -10.07
C ARG A 332 -6.74 -9.81 -8.58
N PRO A 333 -7.00 -10.80 -7.71
CA PRO A 333 -6.66 -10.67 -6.32
C PRO A 333 -5.14 -10.60 -6.16
N ARG A 334 -4.61 -9.48 -5.66
CA ARG A 334 -3.17 -9.30 -5.44
C ARG A 334 -2.79 -9.71 -4.02
N SER A 335 -1.59 -10.26 -3.88
CA SER A 335 -0.98 -10.67 -2.62
C SER A 335 -1.77 -11.77 -1.89
N LEU A 336 -1.24 -13.00 -1.87
CA LEU A 336 -1.61 -14.01 -0.87
C LEU A 336 -1.22 -13.51 0.54
N LEU A 337 -2.10 -12.76 1.20
CA LEU A 337 -1.97 -12.42 2.62
C LEU A 337 -3.30 -12.74 3.28
N VAL A 338 -3.24 -13.38 4.44
CA VAL A 338 -4.42 -13.92 5.14
C VAL A 338 -5.23 -12.78 5.76
N PRO A 339 -6.49 -12.56 5.34
CA PRO A 339 -7.39 -11.60 5.98
C PRO A 339 -7.95 -12.12 7.31
N PRO A 340 -8.33 -11.23 8.25
CA PRO A 340 -9.50 -11.49 9.08
C PRO A 340 -10.78 -11.33 8.23
N SER A 341 -11.65 -12.33 8.20
CA SER A 341 -12.88 -12.31 7.40
C SER A 341 -14.03 -11.48 8.00
N THR A 342 -13.90 -10.95 9.23
CA THR A 342 -15.02 -10.33 9.97
C THR A 342 -14.74 -8.96 10.58
N LEU A 343 -13.51 -8.43 10.51
CA LEU A 343 -13.11 -7.21 11.24
C LEU A 343 -13.11 -5.92 10.42
N ILE A 344 -13.37 -5.99 9.11
CA ILE A 344 -12.96 -4.95 8.16
C ILE A 344 -14.00 -3.84 7.97
N GLU A 345 -15.30 -4.15 8.00
CA GLU A 345 -16.35 -3.13 7.78
C GLU A 345 -16.40 -2.08 8.91
N ASP A 346 -16.12 -2.46 10.16
CA ASP A 346 -16.22 -1.58 11.34
C ASP A 346 -15.00 -0.65 11.52
N VAL A 347 -13.84 -0.99 10.92
CA VAL A 347 -12.57 -0.30 11.21
C VAL A 347 -12.06 0.56 10.03
N LEU A 348 -12.06 0.01 8.81
CA LEU A 348 -11.39 0.65 7.66
C LEU A 348 -12.37 1.21 6.62
N GLY A 349 -13.69 0.98 6.79
CA GLY A 349 -14.70 1.43 5.82
C GLY A 349 -14.57 0.78 4.43
N THR A 350 -13.83 -0.31 4.29
CA THR A 350 -13.58 -0.99 3.00
C THR A 350 -14.45 -2.25 2.88
N SER A 351 -14.89 -2.57 1.66
CA SER A 351 -15.64 -3.81 1.44
C SER A 351 -14.71 -5.02 1.53
N PRO A 352 -15.20 -6.19 2.00
CA PRO A 352 -14.43 -7.43 2.02
C PRO A 352 -13.82 -7.79 0.65
N ASP A 353 -14.46 -7.38 -0.44
CA ASP A 353 -13.99 -7.65 -1.80
C ASP A 353 -12.77 -6.80 -2.19
N ALA A 354 -12.70 -5.52 -1.78
CA ALA A 354 -11.52 -4.67 -2.00
C ALA A 354 -10.34 -5.15 -1.17
N TYR A 355 -10.59 -5.52 0.08
CA TYR A 355 -9.57 -6.11 0.95
C TYR A 355 -9.01 -7.44 0.39
N ARG A 356 -9.88 -8.34 -0.13
CA ARG A 356 -9.46 -9.60 -0.77
C ARG A 356 -8.58 -9.37 -2.00
N ARG A 357 -8.73 -8.25 -2.71
CA ARG A 357 -7.90 -7.90 -3.86
C ARG A 357 -6.49 -7.40 -3.53
N GLY A 358 -6.11 -7.34 -2.25
CA GLY A 358 -4.78 -6.87 -1.83
C GLY A 358 -4.61 -5.36 -1.92
N GLU A 359 -5.71 -4.63 -2.14
CA GLU A 359 -5.75 -3.18 -2.06
C GLU A 359 -5.65 -2.79 -0.57
N ASN A 360 -4.60 -2.04 -0.22
CA ASN A 360 -4.46 -1.33 1.08
C ASN A 360 -4.29 -2.22 2.31
N ARG A 361 -3.32 -3.13 2.23
CA ARG A 361 -2.89 -4.02 3.33
C ARG A 361 -1.58 -3.54 3.98
N PRO A 362 -1.46 -3.56 5.32
CA PRO A 362 -0.16 -3.51 5.97
C PRO A 362 0.66 -4.73 5.55
N LEU A 363 1.94 -4.53 5.22
CA LEU A 363 2.90 -5.62 5.00
C LEU A 363 3.21 -6.29 6.35
N THR A 364 2.33 -7.18 6.80
CA THR A 364 2.49 -7.95 8.04
C THR A 364 2.54 -9.45 7.75
N SER A 365 3.31 -10.19 8.54
CA SER A 365 3.40 -11.64 8.38
C SER A 365 2.12 -12.34 8.87
N LEU A 366 1.84 -13.55 8.34
CA LEU A 366 0.72 -14.39 8.76
C LEU A 366 0.64 -14.57 10.28
N ARG A 367 1.80 -14.78 10.91
CA ARG A 367 1.89 -14.98 12.36
C ARG A 367 1.50 -13.72 13.14
N GLU A 368 1.93 -12.56 12.68
CA GLU A 368 1.68 -11.28 13.36
C GLU A 368 0.22 -10.86 13.22
N ALA A 369 -0.37 -11.02 12.03
CA ALA A 369 -1.80 -10.82 11.82
C ALA A 369 -2.62 -11.73 12.74
N ILE A 370 -2.37 -13.05 12.75
CA ILE A 370 -3.11 -14.00 13.59
C ILE A 370 -2.98 -13.63 15.07
N ASN A 371 -1.77 -13.33 15.54
CA ASN A 371 -1.55 -13.01 16.95
C ASN A 371 -2.23 -11.70 17.37
N ALA A 372 -2.21 -10.67 16.52
CA ALA A 372 -2.93 -9.42 16.78
C ALA A 372 -4.45 -9.68 16.84
N LEU A 373 -4.97 -10.45 15.90
CA LEU A 373 -6.39 -10.79 15.81
C LEU A 373 -6.88 -11.62 17.00
N LEU A 374 -6.11 -12.62 17.42
CA LEU A 374 -6.41 -13.43 18.61
C LEU A 374 -6.41 -12.59 19.90
N ARG A 375 -5.71 -11.44 19.90
CA ARG A 375 -5.70 -10.46 21.00
C ARG A 375 -6.73 -9.33 20.83
N GLY A 376 -7.47 -9.28 19.72
CA GLY A 376 -8.41 -8.19 19.41
C GLY A 376 -7.76 -6.88 18.93
N GLU A 377 -6.48 -6.92 18.58
CA GLU A 377 -5.66 -5.77 18.15
C GLU A 377 -5.74 -5.55 16.62
N LEU A 378 -5.38 -4.35 16.16
CA LEU A 378 -5.23 -4.05 14.73
C LEU A 378 -3.90 -4.61 14.18
N PRO A 379 -3.89 -5.16 12.95
CA PRO A 379 -2.63 -5.49 12.28
C PRO A 379 -1.77 -4.23 12.09
N SER A 380 -0.60 -4.20 12.71
CA SER A 380 0.35 -3.07 12.68
C SER A 380 1.78 -3.57 12.47
N THR A 381 2.70 -2.67 12.18
CA THR A 381 4.13 -2.97 12.34
C THR A 381 4.45 -3.25 13.82
N ALA A 382 5.62 -3.86 14.07
CA ALA A 382 6.13 -4.00 15.42
C ALA A 382 6.44 -2.62 16.06
N ASP A 383 6.29 -2.54 17.39
CA ASP A 383 6.73 -1.41 18.20
C ASP A 383 8.24 -1.25 18.03
N THR A 384 8.68 -0.13 17.45
CA THR A 384 10.10 0.11 17.15
C THR A 384 10.59 1.33 17.91
N ALA A 385 11.57 1.14 18.80
CA ALA A 385 12.24 2.26 19.48
C ALA A 385 13.03 3.10 18.48
N ILE A 386 12.95 4.43 18.59
CA ILE A 386 13.64 5.38 17.72
C ILE A 386 15.01 5.68 18.33
N ALA A 387 16.07 5.29 17.62
CA ALA A 387 17.46 5.54 18.01
C ALA A 387 17.74 5.31 19.53
N PRO A 388 17.40 4.13 20.09
CA PRO A 388 17.46 3.88 21.52
C PRO A 388 18.87 4.08 22.06
N ALA A 389 18.98 4.67 23.25
CA ALA A 389 20.25 4.95 23.92
C ALA A 389 20.09 4.85 25.44
N PRO A 390 21.16 4.66 26.22
CA PRO A 390 21.10 4.74 27.69
C PRO A 390 20.98 6.20 28.17
N ALA A 391 19.96 6.91 27.70
CA ALA A 391 19.68 8.31 27.98
C ALA A 391 18.16 8.51 28.12
N GLN A 392 17.76 9.65 28.68
CA GLN A 392 16.34 10.02 28.74
C GLN A 392 15.99 10.83 27.49
N ASP A 393 15.06 10.31 26.69
CA ASP A 393 14.48 10.98 25.54
C ASP A 393 13.10 11.53 25.87
N PHE A 394 12.84 12.74 25.40
CA PHE A 394 11.56 13.42 25.60
C PHE A 394 11.07 13.95 24.26
N MET A 395 9.86 13.53 23.88
CA MET A 395 9.21 13.98 22.66
C MET A 395 8.34 15.22 22.88
N SER A 396 8.09 15.90 21.78
CA SER A 396 7.07 16.92 21.59
C SER A 396 6.16 16.49 20.43
N THR A 397 5.62 17.43 19.66
CA THR A 397 4.86 17.18 18.41
C THR A 397 5.73 17.27 17.15
N ALA A 398 7.07 17.30 17.30
CA ALA A 398 8.02 17.56 16.22
C ALA A 398 8.32 16.34 15.32
N PHE A 399 7.29 15.83 14.66
CA PHE A 399 7.38 14.75 13.67
C PHE A 399 6.82 15.21 12.32
N SER A 400 7.46 14.83 11.23
CA SER A 400 6.98 15.13 9.88
C SER A 400 7.35 14.02 8.89
N VAL A 401 6.73 14.07 7.70
CA VAL A 401 7.12 13.26 6.55
C VAL A 401 7.67 14.19 5.49
N VAL A 402 8.91 13.95 5.05
CA VAL A 402 9.61 14.72 4.01
C VAL A 402 10.17 13.74 3.00
N ASP A 403 9.81 13.86 1.72
CA ASP A 403 10.29 12.99 0.63
C ASP A 403 10.15 11.47 0.91
N ASN A 404 9.02 11.04 1.49
CA ASN A 404 8.78 9.65 1.96
C ASN A 404 9.71 9.17 3.11
N ASP A 405 10.54 10.03 3.68
CA ASP A 405 11.23 9.78 4.94
C ASP A 405 10.39 10.29 6.11
N ILE A 406 10.36 9.52 7.18
CA ILE A 406 9.87 9.98 8.48
C ILE A 406 11.00 10.76 9.13
N VAL A 407 10.70 11.96 9.62
CA VAL A 407 11.61 12.81 10.39
C VAL A 407 11.08 12.90 11.82
N ALA A 408 11.93 12.60 12.79
CA ALA A 408 11.62 12.73 14.21
C ALA A 408 12.61 13.66 14.87
N LEU A 409 12.11 14.65 15.61
CA LEU A 409 12.90 15.52 16.47
C LEU A 409 12.48 15.37 17.94
N TRP A 410 13.48 15.39 18.81
CA TRP A 410 13.27 15.28 20.25
C TRP A 410 14.40 15.96 21.00
N HIS A 411 14.25 16.10 22.31
CA HIS A 411 15.38 16.47 23.17
C HIS A 411 15.83 15.31 24.04
N SER A 412 17.14 15.19 24.25
CA SER A 412 17.75 14.04 24.90
C SER A 412 19.01 14.42 25.68
N ARG A 413 19.32 13.66 26.73
CA ARG A 413 20.58 13.76 27.48
C ARG A 413 21.71 12.90 26.91
N ARG A 414 21.55 12.35 25.71
CA ARG A 414 22.53 11.44 25.09
C ARG A 414 23.90 12.07 24.80
N ALA A 415 24.00 13.40 24.72
CA ALA A 415 25.27 14.11 24.58
C ALA A 415 25.67 14.79 25.89
N ALA A 416 26.80 14.38 26.46
CA ALA A 416 27.39 14.97 27.68
C ALA A 416 26.44 15.07 28.90
N ASN A 417 25.35 14.29 28.93
CA ASN A 417 24.29 14.39 29.95
C ASN A 417 23.63 15.78 30.05
N VAL A 418 23.65 16.54 28.95
CA VAL A 418 22.98 17.84 28.80
C VAL A 418 21.85 17.65 27.80
N ASN A 419 20.67 18.23 28.07
CA ASN A 419 19.56 18.18 27.11
C ASN A 419 19.97 18.90 25.82
N GLN A 420 19.91 18.20 24.70
CA GLN A 420 20.16 18.74 23.37
C GLN A 420 19.07 18.28 22.41
N ILE A 421 18.85 19.04 21.33
CA ILE A 421 17.91 18.67 20.28
C ILE A 421 18.57 17.69 19.33
N PHE A 422 17.89 16.59 19.03
CA PHE A 422 18.31 15.56 18.09
C PHE A 422 17.28 15.38 16.99
N LEU A 423 17.76 14.99 15.83
CA LEU A 423 16.96 14.63 14.67
C LEU A 423 17.42 13.27 14.16
N THR A 424 16.49 12.37 13.85
CA THR A 424 16.78 11.20 13.00
C THR A 424 15.76 11.12 11.88
N ARG A 425 16.11 10.39 10.83
CA ARG A 425 15.22 10.14 9.70
C ARG A 425 15.35 8.72 9.19
N TRP A 426 14.27 8.15 8.67
CA TRP A 426 14.29 6.84 8.03
C TRP A 426 13.19 6.69 6.98
N PRO A 427 13.36 5.80 5.98
CA PRO A 427 12.34 5.62 4.94
C PRO A 427 11.04 5.06 5.52
N LEU A 428 9.90 5.61 5.07
CA LEU A 428 8.56 5.15 5.44
C LEU A 428 8.38 3.65 5.20
N ALA A 429 8.90 3.14 4.08
CA ALA A 429 8.82 1.74 3.66
C ALA A 429 9.65 0.78 4.52
N VAL A 430 10.54 1.28 5.39
CA VAL A 430 11.42 0.46 6.24
C VAL A 430 11.29 0.90 7.71
N PRO A 431 10.15 0.62 8.38
CA PRO A 431 9.90 1.08 9.75
C PRO A 431 10.98 0.66 10.76
N ALA A 432 11.55 -0.55 10.58
CA ALA A 432 12.59 -1.07 11.45
C ALA A 432 13.88 -0.23 11.46
N ALA A 433 14.12 0.57 10.41
CA ALA A 433 15.28 1.45 10.33
C ALA A 433 15.27 2.58 11.40
N ALA A 434 14.10 2.86 12.01
CA ALA A 434 14.00 3.79 13.13
C ALA A 434 14.93 3.43 14.30
N ALA A 435 15.17 2.13 14.54
CA ALA A 435 16.03 1.67 15.63
C ALA A 435 17.52 1.80 15.34
N THR A 436 17.92 1.77 14.08
CA THR A 436 19.33 1.72 13.68
C THR A 436 19.86 3.03 13.12
N ASN A 437 18.98 3.94 12.67
CA ASN A 437 19.39 5.20 12.10
C ASN A 437 19.88 6.17 13.17
N LEU A 438 21.17 6.53 13.05
CA LEU A 438 21.85 7.38 14.01
C LEU A 438 21.31 8.82 13.97
N PRO A 439 21.02 9.42 15.15
CA PRO A 439 20.57 10.78 15.22
C PRO A 439 21.70 11.79 14.99
N VAL A 440 21.33 12.92 14.39
CA VAL A 440 22.14 14.12 14.28
C VAL A 440 21.80 15.06 15.42
N GLN A 441 22.82 15.60 16.10
CA GLN A 441 22.65 16.63 17.12
C GLN A 441 22.43 17.98 16.45
N VAL A 442 21.24 18.57 16.62
CA VAL A 442 20.84 19.85 16.04
C VAL A 442 21.41 21.03 16.84
N THR A 443 21.44 20.92 18.16
CA THR A 443 22.04 21.93 19.05
C THR A 443 23.32 21.37 19.67
N PRO A 444 24.52 21.75 19.19
CA PRO A 444 25.77 21.41 19.86
C PRO A 444 26.08 22.43 20.97
N GLY A 445 26.68 21.97 22.07
CA GLY A 445 27.22 22.87 23.09
C GLY A 445 26.98 22.42 24.53
N PRO A 446 27.40 23.23 25.51
CA PRO A 446 27.28 22.92 26.93
C PRO A 446 25.95 23.38 27.55
N THR A 447 25.15 24.18 26.86
CA THR A 447 23.88 24.72 27.34
C THR A 447 22.74 23.75 27.04
N ALA A 448 21.79 23.62 27.97
CA ALA A 448 20.63 22.76 27.77
C ALA A 448 19.63 23.39 26.80
N HIS A 449 19.07 22.59 25.88
CA HIS A 449 17.99 22.98 24.97
C HIS A 449 16.83 21.98 25.10
N ALA A 450 15.60 22.43 24.97
CA ALA A 450 14.42 21.60 25.21
C ALA A 450 13.23 21.96 24.31
N PHE A 451 12.20 21.10 24.35
CA PHE A 451 10.90 21.29 23.70
C PHE A 451 11.00 21.73 22.24
N PRO A 452 11.65 20.93 21.36
CA PRO A 452 11.69 21.28 19.96
C PRO A 452 10.28 21.25 19.37
N ASP A 453 9.95 22.14 18.46
CA ASP A 453 8.81 22.00 17.55
C ASP A 453 9.27 22.31 16.14
N SER A 454 8.62 21.75 15.13
CA SER A 454 9.12 21.85 13.76
C SER A 454 8.03 21.96 12.72
N VAL A 455 8.30 22.77 11.70
CA VAL A 455 7.50 22.83 10.48
C VAL A 455 8.38 22.53 9.26
N THR A 456 7.81 21.83 8.29
CA THR A 456 8.43 21.60 6.98
C THR A 456 7.98 22.69 6.02
N LEU A 457 8.94 23.40 5.42
CA LEU A 457 8.69 24.43 4.43
C LEU A 457 8.42 23.80 3.05
N PRO A 458 7.76 24.53 2.12
CA PRO A 458 7.48 24.02 0.76
C PRO A 458 8.72 23.63 -0.05
N ASN A 459 9.90 24.15 0.33
CA ASN A 459 11.18 23.81 -0.31
C ASN A 459 11.87 22.58 0.31
N GLY A 460 11.24 21.91 1.29
CA GLY A 460 11.80 20.75 1.99
C GLY A 460 12.70 21.09 3.19
N ASP A 461 13.00 22.37 3.44
CA ASP A 461 13.72 22.78 4.66
C ASP A 461 12.85 22.56 5.90
N LEU A 462 13.51 22.27 7.02
CA LEU A 462 12.88 22.29 8.33
C LEU A 462 13.16 23.63 9.01
N VAL A 463 12.14 24.18 9.68
CA VAL A 463 12.31 25.23 10.68
C VAL A 463 12.06 24.60 12.04
N VAL A 464 13.08 24.56 12.89
CA VAL A 464 13.05 23.92 14.20
C VAL A 464 13.14 24.99 15.27
N ALA A 465 12.05 25.24 15.99
CA ALA A 465 12.03 26.11 17.16
C ALA A 465 12.36 25.31 18.43
N TYR A 466 13.07 25.90 19.38
CA TYR A 466 13.43 25.24 20.63
C TYR A 466 13.67 26.27 21.75
N GLU A 467 13.50 25.80 22.98
CA GLU A 467 13.89 26.53 24.19
C GLU A 467 15.42 26.46 24.35
N THR A 468 16.04 27.60 24.61
CA THR A 468 17.48 27.71 24.86
C THR A 468 17.81 27.63 26.35
N GLY A 469 19.09 27.39 26.66
CA GLY A 469 19.57 27.37 28.05
C GLY A 469 19.48 28.72 28.76
N ALA A 470 19.25 29.81 28.01
CA ALA A 470 18.98 31.14 28.55
C ALA A 470 17.50 31.37 28.90
N LEU A 471 16.65 30.34 28.75
CA LEU A 471 15.19 30.43 28.86
C LEU A 471 14.61 31.46 27.87
N ASP A 472 15.09 31.40 26.62
CA ASP A 472 14.62 32.18 25.47
C ASP A 472 14.24 31.22 24.32
N ILE A 473 13.50 31.69 23.32
CA ILE A 473 13.10 30.92 22.14
C ILE A 473 13.97 31.28 20.95
N SER A 474 14.57 30.24 20.38
CA SER A 474 15.36 30.31 19.15
C SER A 474 14.83 29.31 18.12
N ALA A 475 15.16 29.55 16.86
CA ALA A 475 14.90 28.61 15.79
C ALA A 475 16.11 28.43 14.87
N ARG A 476 16.14 27.32 14.13
CA ARG A 476 17.10 27.08 13.04
C ARG A 476 16.37 26.65 11.79
N ARG A 477 16.88 27.04 10.63
CA ARG A 477 16.36 26.64 9.33
C ARG A 477 17.42 25.89 8.52
N GLY A 478 17.02 24.79 7.90
CA GLY A 478 17.81 24.14 6.86
C GLY A 478 17.35 22.71 6.59
N THR A 479 18.06 22.03 5.70
CA THR A 479 17.89 20.59 5.50
C THR A 479 18.30 19.82 6.76
N PRO A 480 17.82 18.57 6.96
CA PRO A 480 18.23 17.75 8.09
C PRO A 480 19.75 17.67 8.32
N ALA A 481 20.53 17.66 7.24
CA ALA A 481 22.00 17.60 7.30
C ALA A 481 22.67 18.96 7.63
N ALA A 482 22.00 20.07 7.38
CA ALA A 482 22.54 21.42 7.55
C ALA A 482 22.08 22.12 8.84
N LEU A 483 21.06 21.60 9.53
CA LEU A 483 20.49 22.22 10.73
C LEU A 483 21.51 22.49 11.85
N ALA A 484 22.46 21.57 12.07
CA ALA A 484 23.44 21.68 13.14
C ALA A 484 24.42 22.88 12.96
N SER A 485 24.66 23.29 11.72
CA SER A 485 25.53 24.44 11.38
C SER A 485 24.74 25.69 10.98
N ALA A 486 23.42 25.61 10.86
CA ALA A 486 22.57 26.73 10.50
C ALA A 486 22.65 27.87 11.54
N PRO A 487 22.65 29.14 11.11
CA PRO A 487 22.60 30.27 12.03
C PRO A 487 21.29 30.25 12.82
N GLU A 488 21.37 30.69 14.07
CA GLU A 488 20.23 30.78 14.96
C GLU A 488 19.36 32.00 14.61
N ILE A 489 18.05 31.79 14.55
CA ILE A 489 17.02 32.81 14.40
C ILE A 489 16.52 33.14 15.81
N ALA A 490 16.78 34.35 16.29
CA ALA A 490 16.27 34.81 17.58
C ALA A 490 14.77 35.12 17.48
N VAL A 491 13.92 34.37 18.17
CA VAL A 491 12.46 34.45 18.01
C VAL A 491 11.82 35.46 18.96
N ALA A 492 11.95 35.27 20.27
CA ALA A 492 11.28 36.12 21.25
C ALA A 492 12.02 37.46 21.45
N THR A 493 13.35 37.46 21.43
CA THR A 493 14.25 38.65 21.46
C THR A 493 14.08 39.58 22.67
N THR A 494 13.25 39.20 23.65
CA THR A 494 12.95 40.00 24.85
C THR A 494 13.63 39.34 26.04
N ALA A 495 14.14 40.12 26.99
CA ALA A 495 14.78 39.60 28.21
C ALA A 495 13.73 39.06 29.21
N THR A 496 13.04 37.99 28.82
CA THR A 496 11.97 37.31 29.55
C THR A 496 12.30 35.83 29.73
N THR A 497 11.54 35.14 30.57
CA THR A 497 11.61 33.68 30.67
C THR A 497 10.59 33.10 29.70
N ASP A 498 11.03 32.61 28.56
CA ASP A 498 10.20 32.10 27.48
C ASP A 498 10.40 30.58 27.32
N ARG A 499 9.28 29.86 27.22
CA ARG A 499 9.23 28.40 27.38
C ARG A 499 8.29 27.78 26.35
N GLN A 500 8.47 26.49 26.08
CA GLN A 500 7.53 25.65 25.31
C GLN A 500 7.13 26.27 23.94
N PRO A 501 8.09 26.39 23.01
CA PRO A 501 7.78 26.95 21.70
C PRO A 501 6.91 25.99 20.88
N HIS A 502 6.04 26.59 20.06
CA HIS A 502 5.28 25.91 19.03
C HIS A 502 5.42 26.67 17.71
N ALA A 503 5.38 25.97 16.58
CA ALA A 503 5.48 26.56 15.26
C ALA A 503 4.37 26.05 14.33
N VAL A 504 3.70 26.98 13.65
CA VAL A 504 2.70 26.65 12.62
C VAL A 504 3.04 27.37 11.33
N LEU A 505 3.11 26.64 10.22
CA LEU A 505 3.27 27.22 8.89
C LEU A 505 1.90 27.69 8.38
N ALA A 506 1.76 28.97 8.09
CA ALA A 506 0.55 29.61 7.57
C ALA A 506 0.90 30.44 6.32
N GLY A 507 0.81 29.81 5.14
CA GLY A 507 1.19 30.45 3.87
C GLY A 507 2.69 30.76 3.80
N ASP A 508 3.04 32.04 3.66
CA ASP A 508 4.43 32.53 3.65
C ASP A 508 5.01 32.79 5.06
N LEU A 509 4.20 32.62 6.11
CA LEU A 509 4.57 32.89 7.49
C LEU A 509 4.74 31.60 8.29
N VAL A 510 5.78 31.55 9.12
CA VAL A 510 5.85 30.68 10.28
C VAL A 510 5.41 31.50 11.49
N VAL A 511 4.35 31.07 12.16
CA VAL A 511 3.87 31.67 13.40
C VAL A 511 4.47 30.90 14.57
N PHE A 512 5.38 31.53 15.29
CA PHE A 512 5.96 30.99 16.51
C PHE A 512 5.11 31.40 17.70
N PHE A 513 4.76 30.46 18.56
CA PHE A 513 4.09 30.68 19.84
C PHE A 513 5.00 30.24 20.98
N TRP A 514 4.87 30.87 22.15
CA TRP A 514 5.58 30.44 23.36
C TRP A 514 4.88 30.95 24.61
N LEU A 515 5.19 30.32 25.74
CA LEU A 515 4.74 30.73 27.05
C LEU A 515 5.76 31.68 27.68
N GLN A 516 5.39 32.96 27.80
CA GLN A 516 6.18 33.93 28.56
C GLN A 516 5.83 33.80 30.05
N VAL A 517 6.85 33.59 30.88
CA VAL A 517 6.73 33.36 32.32
C VAL A 517 7.16 34.62 33.07
N GLY A 518 6.18 35.40 33.51
CA GLY A 518 6.37 36.53 34.44
C GLY A 518 5.60 36.32 35.75
N ALA A 519 5.12 37.42 36.36
CA ALA A 519 4.17 37.35 37.48
C ALA A 519 2.87 36.64 37.10
N THR A 520 2.46 36.80 35.84
CA THR A 520 1.44 35.99 35.16
C THR A 520 2.09 35.28 33.99
N ARG A 521 1.68 34.04 33.73
CA ARG A 521 2.10 33.31 32.52
C ARG A 521 1.11 33.54 31.41
N THR A 522 1.59 33.96 30.24
CA THR A 522 0.76 34.33 29.09
C THR A 522 1.38 33.79 27.80
N TRP A 523 0.53 33.36 26.86
CA TRP A 523 0.97 32.95 25.53
C TRP A 523 1.24 34.16 24.65
N HIS A 524 2.38 34.15 23.97
CA HIS A 524 2.82 35.16 23.01
C HIS A 524 3.09 34.51 21.65
N PHE A 525 3.11 35.32 20.61
CA PHE A 525 3.47 34.88 19.27
C PHE A 525 4.26 35.93 18.49
N ARG A 526 4.94 35.46 17.45
CA ARG A 526 5.60 36.30 16.44
C ARG A 526 5.60 35.59 15.10
N ARG A 527 5.42 36.36 14.03
CA ARG A 527 5.32 35.88 12.65
C ARG A 527 6.62 36.15 11.92
N TRP A 528 7.17 35.10 11.33
CA TRP A 528 8.39 35.14 10.54
C TRP A 528 8.10 34.71 9.11
N ARG A 529 8.45 35.56 8.14
CA ARG A 529 8.26 35.25 6.73
C ARG A 529 9.42 34.41 6.22
N HIS A 530 9.12 33.19 5.76
CA HIS A 530 10.16 32.24 5.35
C HIS A 530 10.74 32.52 3.96
N THR A 531 10.05 33.33 3.14
CA THR A 531 10.49 33.69 1.78
C THR A 531 11.63 34.70 1.75
N ASP A 532 11.70 35.62 2.71
CA ASP A 532 12.77 36.62 2.84
C ASP A 532 13.55 36.52 4.18
N SER A 533 13.15 35.58 5.04
CA SER A 533 13.76 35.33 6.36
C SER A 533 13.66 36.49 7.35
N THR A 534 12.56 37.26 7.31
CA THR A 534 12.35 38.42 8.19
C THR A 534 11.16 38.26 9.14
N PHE A 535 11.24 38.85 10.34
CA PHE A 535 10.06 38.99 11.19
C PHE A 535 9.17 40.12 10.67
N VAL A 536 7.88 39.84 10.48
CA VAL A 536 6.90 40.87 10.09
C VAL A 536 6.39 41.67 11.28
N ASP A 537 6.57 41.15 12.49
CA ASP A 537 6.25 41.83 13.74
C ASP A 537 7.47 42.54 14.32
N THR A 538 7.30 43.81 14.68
CA THR A 538 8.33 44.63 15.34
C THR A 538 8.62 44.16 16.76
N SER A 539 7.65 43.55 17.44
CA SER A 539 7.77 42.94 18.77
C SER A 539 6.83 41.74 18.89
N ALA A 540 7.07 40.90 19.90
CA ALA A 540 6.13 39.85 20.29
C ALA A 540 4.73 40.41 20.55
N GLN A 541 3.71 39.63 20.21
CA GLN A 541 2.30 39.94 20.42
C GLN A 541 1.70 38.95 21.42
N GLN A 542 0.90 39.44 22.36
CA GLN A 542 0.19 38.56 23.29
C GLN A 542 -0.97 37.86 22.54
N LEU A 543 -1.12 36.54 22.71
CA LEU A 543 -2.10 35.73 21.97
C LEU A 543 -3.56 35.95 22.40
N SER A 544 -3.78 36.30 23.67
CA SER A 544 -5.11 36.49 24.25
C SER A 544 -5.16 37.73 25.12
N ALA A 545 -6.21 38.54 24.95
CA ALA A 545 -6.38 39.82 25.63
C ALA A 545 -6.81 39.68 27.10
N THR A 546 -7.36 38.52 27.50
CA THR A 546 -8.05 38.36 28.79
C THR A 546 -7.15 37.90 29.96
N ASN A 547 -5.82 38.05 29.90
CA ASN A 547 -4.88 37.75 31.00
C ASN A 547 -5.20 36.45 31.77
N ALA A 548 -5.44 35.35 31.06
CA ALA A 548 -5.62 34.07 31.70
C ALA A 548 -4.26 33.58 32.25
N ALA A 549 -4.11 33.63 33.57
CA ALA A 549 -2.90 33.14 34.22
C ALA A 549 -2.82 31.60 34.10
N VAL A 550 -1.71 31.10 33.57
CA VAL A 550 -1.39 29.66 33.63
C VAL A 550 -0.54 29.41 34.88
N HIS A 551 -1.05 28.63 35.83
CA HIS A 551 -0.38 28.47 37.14
C HIS A 551 0.56 27.24 37.16
N SER A 552 0.42 26.29 36.23
CA SER A 552 1.39 25.21 35.96
C SER A 552 1.73 25.08 34.46
N GLY A 553 3.01 25.08 34.10
CA GLY A 553 3.50 24.88 32.72
C GLY A 553 3.83 23.43 32.46
N SER A 554 2.81 22.57 32.33
CA SER A 554 2.99 21.16 32.00
C SER A 554 3.14 20.97 30.48
N ILE A 555 3.81 19.89 30.08
CA ILE A 555 3.95 19.54 28.66
C ILE A 555 2.57 19.17 28.10
N GLY A 556 2.22 19.72 26.94
CA GLY A 556 0.97 19.43 26.23
C GLY A 556 -0.16 20.43 26.50
N ASP A 557 0.05 21.46 27.33
CA ASP A 557 -0.97 22.47 27.66
C ASP A 557 -1.21 23.52 26.56
N PHE A 558 -0.68 23.28 25.35
CA PHE A 558 -0.89 24.08 24.15
C PHE A 558 -0.87 23.18 22.92
N SER A 559 -1.75 23.49 21.96
CA SER A 559 -1.76 22.89 20.64
C SER A 559 -2.27 23.91 19.63
N ALA A 560 -1.69 23.91 18.44
CA ALA A 560 -2.16 24.75 17.35
C ALA A 560 -2.15 24.00 16.02
N ALA A 561 -3.10 24.34 15.15
CA ALA A 561 -3.21 23.79 13.80
C ALA A 561 -3.67 24.87 12.82
N LEU A 562 -3.28 24.72 11.55
CA LEU A 562 -3.76 25.54 10.43
C LEU A 562 -5.00 24.89 9.82
N ASP A 563 -6.04 25.67 9.53
CA ASP A 563 -7.16 25.22 8.69
C ASP A 563 -6.96 25.54 7.19
N ASP A 564 -7.79 24.97 6.33
CA ASP A 564 -7.70 25.19 4.87
C ASP A 564 -8.01 26.64 4.44
N ASN A 565 -8.54 27.48 5.34
CA ASN A 565 -8.80 28.90 5.09
C ASN A 565 -7.58 29.79 5.42
N GLY A 566 -6.51 29.21 5.96
CA GLY A 566 -5.30 29.91 6.36
C GLY A 566 -5.36 30.54 7.75
N ASP A 567 -6.35 30.18 8.56
CA ASP A 567 -6.44 30.63 9.95
C ASP A 567 -5.73 29.65 10.88
N VAL A 568 -5.03 30.19 11.88
CA VAL A 568 -4.36 29.40 12.91
C VAL A 568 -5.29 29.27 14.12
N TRP A 569 -5.60 28.05 14.48
CA TRP A 569 -6.40 27.70 15.64
C TRP A 569 -5.49 27.21 16.76
N ALA A 570 -5.50 27.89 17.90
CA ALA A 570 -4.66 27.58 19.05
C ALA A 570 -5.51 27.33 20.29
N ALA A 571 -5.36 26.17 20.92
CA ALA A 571 -5.99 25.84 22.18
C ALA A 571 -4.95 25.76 23.30
N PHE A 572 -5.30 26.29 24.47
CA PHE A 572 -4.42 26.27 25.63
C PHE A 572 -5.18 26.26 26.94
N ARG A 573 -4.53 25.71 27.96
CA ARG A 573 -5.02 25.72 29.34
C ARG A 573 -4.95 27.12 29.94
N THR A 574 -5.92 27.42 30.79
CA THR A 574 -5.96 28.63 31.63
C THR A 574 -6.42 28.28 33.04
N ASP A 575 -5.84 28.89 34.07
CA ASP A 575 -6.14 28.57 35.47
C ASP A 575 -6.68 29.79 36.21
N ASP A 576 -7.61 29.57 37.13
CA ASP A 576 -8.13 30.63 38.02
C ASP A 576 -7.28 30.84 39.29
N GLY A 577 -6.22 30.03 39.48
CA GLY A 577 -5.39 30.04 40.68
C GLY A 577 -6.01 29.32 41.90
N GLY A 578 -7.27 28.88 41.80
CA GLY A 578 -8.01 28.11 42.80
C GLY A 578 -8.01 26.60 42.55
N GLY A 579 -7.21 26.13 41.58
CA GLY A 579 -7.17 24.73 41.17
C GLY A 579 -8.15 24.36 40.06
N ASN A 580 -8.85 25.34 39.45
CA ASN A 580 -9.66 25.09 38.26
C ASN A 580 -8.89 25.45 37.00
N ALA A 581 -8.78 24.48 36.10
CA ALA A 581 -8.21 24.60 34.77
C ALA A 581 -9.32 24.56 33.71
N SER A 582 -9.28 25.53 32.79
CA SER A 582 -10.23 25.75 31.71
C SER A 582 -9.49 25.70 30.37
N ILE A 583 -10.17 25.29 29.29
CA ILE A 583 -9.59 25.30 27.94
C ILE A 583 -10.06 26.54 27.20
N ARG A 584 -9.10 27.30 26.67
CA ARG A 584 -9.36 28.40 25.74
C ARG A 584 -8.99 28.01 24.33
N LEU A 585 -9.72 28.58 23.39
CA LEU A 585 -9.49 28.47 21.97
C LEU A 585 -9.38 29.87 21.36
N VAL A 586 -8.37 30.06 20.53
CA VAL A 586 -8.11 31.28 19.78
C VAL A 586 -8.06 30.94 18.29
N ARG A 587 -8.74 31.75 17.48
CA ARG A 587 -8.60 31.80 16.03
C ARG A 587 -7.83 33.06 15.65
N LEU A 588 -6.59 32.89 15.22
CA LEU A 588 -5.71 33.94 14.73
C LEU A 588 -5.73 33.96 13.20
N ARG A 589 -5.98 35.13 12.61
CA ARG A 589 -5.84 35.38 11.16
C ARG A 589 -4.45 35.97 10.89
N PRO A 590 -3.47 35.17 10.43
CA PRO A 590 -2.08 35.60 10.41
C PRO A 590 -1.83 36.79 9.48
N SER A 591 -2.64 37.01 8.45
CA SER A 591 -2.49 38.13 7.51
C SER A 591 -2.96 39.48 8.09
N THR A 592 -3.99 39.48 8.94
CA THR A 592 -4.65 40.71 9.44
C THR A 592 -4.39 40.98 10.92
N LEU A 593 -3.78 40.03 11.66
CA LEU A 593 -3.66 40.05 13.12
C LEU A 593 -5.01 40.09 13.86
N SER A 594 -6.11 39.73 13.20
CA SER A 594 -7.40 39.59 13.84
C SER A 594 -7.43 38.32 14.70
N ILE A 595 -7.90 38.46 15.94
CA ILE A 595 -7.99 37.40 16.94
C ILE A 595 -9.44 37.29 17.41
N ASP A 596 -10.02 36.10 17.31
CA ASP A 596 -11.28 35.72 17.96
C ASP A 596 -10.96 34.70 19.06
N GLU A 597 -11.52 34.87 20.26
CA GLU A 597 -11.26 33.96 21.39
C GLU A 597 -12.53 33.46 22.08
N GLN A 598 -12.48 32.22 22.60
CA GLN A 598 -13.55 31.61 23.37
C GLN A 598 -12.99 30.71 24.48
N THR A 599 -13.71 30.62 25.61
CA THR A 599 -13.54 29.53 26.58
C THR A 599 -14.45 28.37 26.19
N VAL A 600 -13.86 27.23 25.81
CA VAL A 600 -14.59 26.04 25.33
C VAL A 600 -14.87 25.02 26.44
N SER A 601 -14.15 25.13 27.56
CA SER A 601 -14.47 24.42 28.81
C SER A 601 -14.19 25.33 29.99
N ALA A 602 -15.11 25.39 30.96
CA ALA A 602 -15.02 26.27 32.12
C ALA A 602 -15.17 25.49 33.44
N GLY A 603 -14.23 25.69 34.36
CA GLY A 603 -14.23 25.06 35.68
C GLY A 603 -13.80 23.58 35.69
N GLY A 604 -13.30 23.09 36.82
CA GLY A 604 -12.82 21.71 36.98
C GLY A 604 -11.37 21.51 36.54
N VAL A 605 -10.97 20.26 36.28
CA VAL A 605 -9.61 19.89 35.84
C VAL A 605 -9.64 19.64 34.34
N ASN A 606 -9.31 20.63 33.52
CA ASN A 606 -9.21 20.48 32.06
C ASN A 606 -7.82 20.88 31.58
N GLU A 607 -7.12 19.96 30.93
CA GLU A 607 -5.70 20.10 30.63
C GLU A 607 -5.37 19.45 29.28
N GLN A 608 -4.14 19.65 28.79
CA GLN A 608 -3.61 18.95 27.63
C GLN A 608 -4.49 19.05 26.36
N PRO A 609 -4.84 20.26 25.89
CA PRO A 609 -5.67 20.39 24.71
C PRO A 609 -4.93 19.98 23.44
N PHE A 610 -5.68 19.44 22.48
CA PHE A 610 -5.20 19.10 21.15
C PHE A 610 -6.15 19.64 20.08
N VAL A 611 -5.61 20.38 19.12
CA VAL A 611 -6.38 20.95 18.00
C VAL A 611 -6.17 20.10 16.76
N LEU A 612 -7.27 19.70 16.12
CA LEU A 612 -7.28 19.05 14.82
C LEU A 612 -8.12 19.88 13.84
N ALA A 613 -7.49 20.36 12.77
CA ALA A 613 -8.20 20.91 11.63
C ALA A 613 -8.71 19.77 10.72
N ASP A 614 -10.03 19.69 10.52
CA ASP A 614 -10.69 18.76 9.59
C ASP A 614 -10.91 19.48 8.25
N GLY A 615 -9.82 19.96 7.66
CA GLY A 615 -9.82 20.77 6.45
C GLY A 615 -10.67 22.04 6.57
N GLY A 616 -11.39 22.37 5.50
CA GLY A 616 -12.35 23.49 5.47
C GLY A 616 -13.71 23.22 6.13
N GLU A 617 -13.94 22.05 6.74
CA GLU A 617 -15.26 21.66 7.28
C GLU A 617 -15.44 22.00 8.76
N ALA A 618 -14.43 21.75 9.57
CA ALA A 618 -14.50 21.91 11.02
C ALA A 618 -13.13 21.98 11.69
N VAL A 619 -13.12 22.50 12.91
CA VAL A 619 -12.00 22.38 13.84
C VAL A 619 -12.47 21.62 15.07
N TRP A 620 -11.67 20.63 15.47
CA TRP A 620 -11.88 19.86 16.68
C TRP A 620 -10.89 20.29 17.74
N VAL A 621 -11.36 20.43 18.96
CA VAL A 621 -10.51 20.63 20.14
C VAL A 621 -10.82 19.50 21.10
N PHE A 622 -9.82 18.69 21.42
CA PHE A 622 -9.86 17.61 22.39
C PHE A 622 -9.13 18.04 23.67
N TRP A 623 -9.51 17.53 24.83
CA TRP A 623 -8.76 17.76 26.07
C TRP A 623 -9.01 16.66 27.09
N HIS A 624 -8.05 16.50 28.01
CA HIS A 624 -8.21 15.70 29.22
C HIS A 624 -9.15 16.44 30.19
N SER A 625 -10.14 15.74 30.73
CA SER A 625 -11.07 16.29 31.71
C SER A 625 -11.21 15.37 32.94
N GLY A 626 -11.15 15.97 34.13
CA GLY A 626 -11.29 15.26 35.41
C GLY A 626 -9.96 14.81 36.01
N VAL A 627 -10.04 13.85 36.93
CA VAL A 627 -8.87 13.28 37.62
C VAL A 627 -8.90 11.76 37.53
N ASP A 628 -7.72 11.15 37.41
CA ASP A 628 -7.60 9.69 37.38
C ASP A 628 -8.17 9.05 38.67
N PRO A 629 -8.83 7.87 38.57
CA PRO A 629 -9.06 7.07 37.36
C PRO A 629 -10.34 7.45 36.59
N ALA A 630 -11.07 8.48 37.02
CA ALA A 630 -12.34 8.88 36.43
C ALA A 630 -12.19 9.87 35.26
N SER A 631 -10.96 10.21 34.87
CA SER A 631 -10.68 11.14 33.79
C SER A 631 -11.19 10.64 32.43
N SER A 632 -11.53 11.61 31.58
CA SER A 632 -12.14 11.44 30.27
C SER A 632 -11.40 12.24 29.21
N VAL A 633 -11.64 11.92 27.93
CA VAL A 633 -11.31 12.80 26.82
C VAL A 633 -12.59 13.48 26.38
N SER A 634 -12.65 14.79 26.55
CA SER A 634 -13.75 15.65 26.09
C SER A 634 -13.36 16.34 24.79
N TYR A 635 -14.36 16.77 24.02
CA TYR A 635 -14.12 17.52 22.80
C TYR A 635 -15.23 18.53 22.49
N GLN A 636 -14.86 19.53 21.70
CA GLN A 636 -15.76 20.44 21.02
C GLN A 636 -15.45 20.41 19.52
N ARG A 637 -16.48 20.26 18.70
CA ARG A 637 -16.39 20.39 17.24
C ARG A 637 -16.97 21.74 16.82
N ILE A 638 -16.21 22.52 16.07
CA ILE A 638 -16.60 23.84 15.57
C ILE A 638 -16.73 23.74 14.07
N SER A 639 -17.92 23.96 13.54
CA SER A 639 -18.14 23.99 12.09
C SER A 639 -17.48 25.21 11.46
N LEU A 640 -16.94 25.03 10.25
CA LEU A 640 -16.42 26.10 9.41
C LEU A 640 -17.43 26.45 8.29
N PRO A 641 -17.57 27.74 7.90
CA PRO A 641 -16.90 28.90 8.50
C PRO A 641 -17.33 29.10 9.96
N ALA A 642 -16.39 29.52 10.82
CA ALA A 642 -16.66 29.63 12.25
C ALA A 642 -17.86 30.56 12.51
N PRO A 643 -18.75 30.21 13.45
CA PRO A 643 -19.96 30.98 13.67
C PRO A 643 -19.64 32.35 14.29
N VAL A 644 -20.44 33.36 13.94
CA VAL A 644 -20.33 34.72 14.51
C VAL A 644 -20.61 34.70 16.03
N THR A 645 -21.43 33.77 16.49
CA THR A 645 -21.66 33.51 17.91
C THR A 645 -21.29 32.06 18.21
N TRP A 646 -20.35 31.88 19.11
CA TRP A 646 -19.88 30.55 19.45
C TRP A 646 -20.95 29.70 20.15
N PRO A 647 -20.94 28.37 19.97
CA PRO A 647 -21.87 27.48 20.67
C PRO A 647 -21.69 27.58 22.18
N THR A 648 -22.80 27.63 22.93
CA THR A 648 -22.84 27.52 24.39
C THR A 648 -23.16 26.09 24.85
N THR A 649 -23.23 25.15 23.91
CA THR A 649 -23.48 23.72 24.18
C THR A 649 -22.38 23.16 25.07
N SER A 650 -22.75 22.35 26.05
CA SER A 650 -21.78 21.61 26.85
C SER A 650 -20.87 20.76 25.95
N PRO A 651 -19.58 20.66 26.28
CA PRO A 651 -18.65 19.77 25.59
C PRO A 651 -19.16 18.34 25.52
N SER A 652 -18.87 17.67 24.41
CA SER A 652 -19.14 16.23 24.25
C SER A 652 -17.99 15.41 24.84
N VAL A 653 -18.28 14.18 25.25
CA VAL A 653 -17.27 13.25 25.77
C VAL A 653 -16.96 12.22 24.70
N ALA A 654 -15.70 12.15 24.26
CA ALA A 654 -15.23 11.13 23.32
C ALA A 654 -14.93 9.80 24.02
N VAL A 655 -14.37 9.85 25.25
CA VAL A 655 -14.00 8.67 26.05
C VAL A 655 -14.41 8.90 27.49
N THR A 656 -15.15 7.98 28.12
CA THR A 656 -15.73 8.19 29.47
C THR A 656 -15.04 7.35 30.55
N GLY A 657 -14.60 7.98 31.64
CA GLY A 657 -14.32 7.33 32.94
C GLY A 657 -13.22 6.27 32.94
N ALA A 658 -12.12 6.52 32.22
CA ALA A 658 -11.15 5.47 31.88
C ALA A 658 -9.69 5.77 32.30
N GLY A 659 -9.41 6.85 33.03
CA GLY A 659 -8.03 7.27 33.26
C GLY A 659 -7.39 7.83 31.99
N ALA A 660 -8.22 8.35 31.09
CA ALA A 660 -7.85 8.75 29.74
C ALA A 660 -7.26 10.17 29.75
N ALA A 661 -6.07 10.35 29.21
CA ALA A 661 -5.35 11.63 29.17
C ALA A 661 -4.53 11.77 27.88
N ARG A 662 -3.93 12.95 27.66
CA ARG A 662 -3.07 13.26 26.52
C ARG A 662 -3.71 12.93 25.16
N PRO A 663 -4.86 13.50 24.84
CA PRO A 663 -5.49 13.26 23.56
C PRO A 663 -4.62 13.81 22.43
N SER A 664 -4.59 13.11 21.32
CA SER A 664 -4.01 13.57 20.07
C SER A 664 -4.77 12.96 18.91
N ALA A 665 -4.82 13.65 17.78
CA ALA A 665 -5.68 13.23 16.69
C ALA A 665 -5.09 13.56 15.33
N VAL A 666 -5.52 12.81 14.32
CA VAL A 666 -5.15 13.03 12.93
C VAL A 666 -6.36 12.85 12.04
N ARG A 667 -6.44 13.64 10.96
CA ARG A 667 -7.46 13.51 9.93
C ARG A 667 -7.00 12.46 8.92
N GLY A 668 -7.84 11.48 8.62
CA GLY A 668 -7.65 10.54 7.51
C GLY A 668 -7.82 11.19 6.14
N THR A 669 -7.41 10.49 5.08
CA THR A 669 -7.65 10.85 3.68
C THR A 669 -9.14 10.82 3.30
N ASP A 670 -9.96 10.01 3.96
CA ASP A 670 -11.42 9.96 3.82
C ASP A 670 -12.16 11.01 4.66
N GLY A 671 -11.40 11.83 5.38
CA GLY A 671 -11.90 12.90 6.24
C GLY A 671 -12.36 12.44 7.62
N ALA A 672 -12.29 11.15 7.98
CA ALA A 672 -12.55 10.72 9.35
C ALA A 672 -11.48 11.23 10.32
N ALA A 673 -11.87 11.48 11.57
CA ALA A 673 -10.93 11.83 12.63
C ALA A 673 -10.51 10.55 13.38
N TRP A 674 -9.21 10.34 13.51
CA TRP A 674 -8.63 9.29 14.34
C TRP A 674 -8.13 9.91 15.65
N LEU A 675 -8.69 9.49 16.77
CA LEU A 675 -8.35 9.97 18.10
C LEU A 675 -7.51 8.92 18.83
N PHE A 676 -6.43 9.37 19.46
CA PHE A 676 -5.50 8.61 20.27
C PHE A 676 -5.41 9.21 21.67
N TRP A 677 -5.19 8.38 22.68
CA TRP A 677 -5.00 8.81 24.06
C TRP A 677 -4.20 7.79 24.86
N SER A 678 -3.63 8.25 25.97
CA SER A 678 -3.05 7.37 26.99
C SER A 678 -4.12 7.02 28.01
N GLN A 679 -4.22 5.75 28.40
CA GLN A 679 -5.22 5.29 29.34
C GLN A 679 -4.59 4.43 30.44
N VAL A 680 -4.94 4.68 31.69
CA VAL A 680 -4.52 3.81 32.81
C VAL A 680 -5.25 2.46 32.70
N THR A 681 -4.49 1.37 32.64
CA THR A 681 -5.04 0.02 32.58
C THR A 681 -5.02 -0.60 33.98
N ALA A 682 -6.19 -0.94 34.52
CA ALA A 682 -6.27 -1.68 35.78
C ALA A 682 -5.84 -3.15 35.56
N PRO A 683 -5.13 -3.79 36.51
CA PRO A 683 -4.79 -3.33 37.85
C PRO A 683 -3.37 -2.71 37.98
N SER A 684 -2.61 -2.59 36.88
CA SER A 684 -1.18 -2.26 36.91
C SER A 684 -0.88 -0.78 37.17
N SER A 685 -1.88 0.11 37.10
CA SER A 685 -1.71 1.57 37.09
C SER A 685 -0.79 2.06 35.97
N VAL A 686 -0.55 1.23 34.96
CA VAL A 686 0.32 1.51 33.81
C VAL A 686 -0.51 2.11 32.70
N ARG A 687 0.01 3.15 32.04
CA ARG A 687 -0.63 3.74 30.85
C ARG A 687 -0.38 2.91 29.61
N SER A 688 -1.40 2.77 28.78
CA SER A 688 -1.33 2.18 27.45
C SER A 688 -1.93 3.14 26.43
N VAL A 689 -1.49 3.06 25.17
CA VAL A 689 -2.05 3.87 24.10
C VAL A 689 -3.29 3.20 23.53
N TRP A 690 -4.35 3.98 23.36
CA TRP A 690 -5.62 3.57 22.78
C TRP A 690 -5.98 4.45 21.59
N LEU A 691 -6.85 3.95 20.73
CA LEU A 691 -7.44 4.71 19.63
C LEU A 691 -8.93 4.46 19.46
N GLN A 692 -9.60 5.38 18.78
CA GLN A 692 -10.94 5.22 18.22
C GLN A 692 -11.11 6.13 17.00
N ARG A 693 -12.02 5.76 16.11
CA ARG A 693 -12.30 6.49 14.87
C ARG A 693 -13.65 7.19 14.94
N TYR A 694 -13.72 8.43 14.47
CA TYR A 694 -14.97 9.15 14.28
C TYR A 694 -15.60 8.78 12.93
N LEU A 695 -16.79 8.20 12.96
CA LEU A 695 -17.52 7.77 11.77
C LEU A 695 -18.43 8.90 11.30
N LYS A 696 -18.02 9.63 10.26
CA LYS A 696 -18.83 10.73 9.67
C LYS A 696 -20.21 10.25 9.21
N ALA A 697 -20.31 9.05 8.66
CA ALA A 697 -21.57 8.49 8.15
C ALA A 697 -22.66 8.34 9.23
N THR A 698 -22.26 8.04 10.47
CA THR A 698 -23.17 7.86 11.61
C THR A 698 -23.08 8.98 12.64
N ASN A 699 -22.20 9.96 12.41
CA ASN A 699 -21.91 11.08 13.30
C ASN A 699 -21.64 10.63 14.76
N SER A 700 -20.83 9.58 14.90
CA SER A 700 -20.56 8.93 16.20
C SER A 700 -19.12 8.41 16.28
N TRP A 701 -18.65 8.16 17.51
CA TRP A 701 -17.38 7.48 17.76
C TRP A 701 -17.57 5.96 17.64
N GLY A 702 -16.64 5.30 16.96
CA GLY A 702 -16.54 3.84 16.93
C GLY A 702 -15.99 3.28 18.25
N ASN A 703 -15.74 1.97 18.26
CA ASN A 703 -15.24 1.29 19.45
C ASN A 703 -13.77 1.66 19.77
N ALA A 704 -13.50 1.96 21.03
CA ALA A 704 -12.15 2.15 21.55
C ALA A 704 -11.34 0.86 21.53
N ARG A 705 -10.06 0.94 21.12
CA ARG A 705 -9.14 -0.21 21.08
C ARG A 705 -7.77 0.14 21.63
N GLN A 706 -7.20 -0.78 22.40
CA GLN A 706 -5.83 -0.71 22.89
C GLN A 706 -4.84 -1.03 21.77
N ILE A 707 -3.75 -0.26 21.67
CA ILE A 707 -2.72 -0.37 20.64
C ILE A 707 -1.37 -0.82 21.21
N THR A 708 -1.12 -0.50 22.48
CA THR A 708 0.08 -0.95 23.19
C THR A 708 -0.33 -1.69 24.46
N GLY A 709 0.38 -2.77 24.78
CA GLY A 709 0.09 -3.64 25.93
C GLY A 709 1.32 -3.97 26.76
N SER A 710 2.33 -3.09 26.78
CA SER A 710 3.57 -3.36 27.48
C SER A 710 3.40 -3.25 29.01
N ALA A 711 4.27 -3.92 29.76
CA ALA A 711 4.28 -3.83 31.22
C ALA A 711 4.78 -2.46 31.74
N ALA A 712 5.32 -1.61 30.86
CA ALA A 712 5.78 -0.27 31.17
C ALA A 712 4.79 0.78 30.64
N ALA A 713 4.86 2.00 31.18
CA ALA A 713 3.95 3.06 30.76
C ALA A 713 4.24 3.49 29.33
N ASP A 714 3.23 3.40 28.47
CA ASP A 714 3.18 3.99 27.15
C ASP A 714 2.33 5.26 27.21
N ASP A 715 2.93 6.40 26.88
CA ASP A 715 2.34 7.71 27.14
C ASP A 715 2.66 8.73 26.04
N GLN A 716 1.96 9.87 26.01
CA GLN A 716 2.11 10.92 24.97
C GLN A 716 1.98 10.39 23.53
N PRO A 717 0.86 9.75 23.15
CA PRO A 717 0.66 9.37 21.77
C PRO A 717 0.63 10.62 20.88
N PHE A 718 1.29 10.55 19.73
CA PHE A 718 1.20 11.56 18.68
C PHE A 718 1.06 10.87 17.32
N PRO A 719 -0.10 11.01 16.66
CA PRO A 719 -0.31 10.48 15.32
C PRO A 719 0.12 11.50 14.25
N LEU A 720 0.58 10.99 13.13
CA LEU A 720 0.88 11.75 11.91
C LEU A 720 0.36 10.98 10.70
N LEU A 721 -0.30 11.67 9.78
CA LEU A 721 -0.74 11.05 8.53
C LEU A 721 0.45 10.96 7.57
N GLY A 722 0.76 9.75 7.15
CA GLY A 722 1.70 9.47 6.06
C GLY A 722 0.97 9.29 4.71
N PRO A 723 1.73 9.24 3.60
CA PRO A 723 1.22 8.90 2.29
C PRO A 723 0.44 7.57 2.27
N GLY A 724 -0.60 7.50 1.42
CA GLY A 724 -1.37 6.26 1.19
C GLY A 724 -2.19 5.78 2.39
N GLY A 725 -2.75 6.72 3.16
CA GLY A 725 -3.64 6.37 4.29
C GLY A 725 -2.93 5.65 5.44
N ILE A 726 -1.62 5.79 5.56
CA ILE A 726 -0.85 5.26 6.70
C ILE A 726 -0.93 6.26 7.86
N VAL A 727 -1.29 5.80 9.05
CA VAL A 727 -1.07 6.57 10.28
C VAL A 727 0.22 6.09 10.94
N LEU A 728 1.11 7.05 11.16
CA LEU A 728 2.32 6.91 11.94
C LEU A 728 2.00 7.30 13.38
N LEU A 729 2.27 6.42 14.32
CA LEU A 729 2.03 6.67 15.74
C LEU A 729 3.36 6.69 16.48
N PHE A 730 3.57 7.74 17.26
CA PHE A 730 4.73 7.93 18.13
C PHE A 730 4.28 8.00 19.59
N TRP A 731 5.07 7.47 20.52
CA TRP A 731 4.78 7.56 21.96
C TRP A 731 6.05 7.40 22.80
N LEU A 732 6.02 7.85 24.05
CA LEU A 732 7.06 7.58 25.04
C LEU A 732 6.81 6.27 25.77
N SER A 733 7.88 5.54 26.04
CA SER A 733 7.82 4.33 26.84
C SER A 733 9.08 4.12 27.66
N SER A 734 8.89 3.56 28.85
CA SER A 734 10.00 3.18 29.76
C SER A 734 10.41 1.72 29.66
N ARG A 735 9.89 0.98 28.67
CA ARG A 735 10.04 -0.50 28.57
C ARG A 735 11.47 -1.00 28.34
N THR A 736 12.38 -0.12 27.96
CA THR A 736 13.81 -0.37 27.68
C THR A 736 14.70 0.01 28.87
N GLY A 737 14.13 0.45 29.99
CA GLY A 737 14.86 0.86 31.21
C GLY A 737 15.15 2.37 31.29
N ASN A 738 14.96 3.12 30.20
CA ASN A 738 14.92 4.58 30.16
C ASN A 738 13.67 5.04 29.41
N LEU A 739 13.33 6.33 29.47
CA LEU A 739 12.33 6.90 28.56
C LEU A 739 12.93 6.95 27.15
N ASP A 740 12.37 6.13 26.26
CA ASP A 740 12.67 6.12 24.82
C ASP A 740 11.39 6.45 24.05
N ILE A 741 11.56 6.95 22.83
CA ILE A 741 10.45 7.21 21.90
C ILE A 741 10.25 5.97 21.03
N PHE A 742 9.02 5.55 20.86
CA PHE A 742 8.64 4.42 20.01
C PHE A 742 7.81 4.90 18.82
N SER A 743 7.85 4.09 17.77
CA SER A 743 7.07 4.28 16.54
C SER A 743 6.36 3.00 16.14
N LYS A 744 5.20 3.16 15.50
CA LYS A 744 4.41 2.09 14.88
C LYS A 744 3.67 2.66 13.67
N GLN A 745 3.46 1.84 12.66
CA GLN A 745 2.66 2.19 11.49
C GLN A 745 1.45 1.24 11.39
N PHE A 746 0.30 1.78 11.04
CA PHE A 746 -0.87 1.01 10.65
C PHE A 746 -1.60 1.76 9.53
N ILE A 747 -2.18 1.00 8.60
CA ILE A 747 -2.95 1.56 7.50
C ILE A 747 -4.35 1.80 8.01
N THR A 748 -4.79 3.05 7.95
CA THR A 748 -6.14 3.45 8.35
C THR A 748 -7.08 3.48 7.17
N GLU A 749 -6.58 3.83 5.98
CA GLU A 749 -7.39 4.15 4.80
C GLU A 749 -6.65 3.77 3.50
N LEU A 750 -7.39 3.66 2.39
CA LEU A 750 -6.85 3.43 1.05
C LEU A 750 -6.38 4.74 0.39
#